data_AF-A0A1B7ZF05-F1
#
_entry.id   AF-A0A1B7ZF05-F1
#
_cell.length_a   1.000
_cell.length_b   1.000
_cell.length_c   1.000
_cell.angle_alpha   90.00
_cell.angle_beta   90.00
_cell.angle_gamma   90.00
#
_symmetry.space_group_name_H-M   'P 1'
#
loop_
_entity.id
_entity.type
_entity.pdbx_description
1 polymer ?
#
loop_
_entity_poly.entity_id
_entity_poly.type
_entity_poly.pdbx_seq_one_letter_code
_entity_poly.pdbx_strand_id
1 'polypeptide(L)'
;MKVKVFTIFCALLLTMGCNKDDDTVEETQVEKPEEQELPNEPTSVTVLTGKFIDAAVQGLTFETATQEGLTNENGEFKYVEGEEITFKVGEVAIGSVIAKDKITPIDIALVADASASIESPITKNIAAFLQTLDDDQDHSNGINLTADVIAALGVQSVDFSSSITSTLADIIINISLQTGSYLEIVYPETAAVNMAAALELEYTPQENLALTHLLPLLESLYAADVPKSAVYKNSFNADGTLLSMAIILRYSGRVLHELTFSNYNEVGLPLKFTKSDLSPKLLAGIYSYPVNTYSNSFDIGYNSLNQIEQITFEPGSTNSQHIFQFTEWNEVNKGLIYIESITDEANIYSQEKTYTNTYEDDKLVTQNVHSISQTNDVAGQFFSNDDYNITSTFKYNEKNNFSEISNSSNREYSSQYLDDLPYESISSTTQVWKLNYTQTNKLAELNINSNTIGQNYTSSFDNNFMFDDYELVDANTFTSGDGFQQIKTLQGGYLLTSESFDNGLLSYSIIYETDGSHVEMINEYNDNSEIIFSYANHWVILSTGYYAIQKTEYFEADGTLTDYFSYDFHENGIIKETRSYNALDELNWIDYYDENGYWVKTEYFDLGSLYYTYLYENDANGIRISAEGYDVDGILDIAYYYNELGNIYYEEYYFEGVIEEYYNYNYVNGILTTVEGYLADGQLYLIEYYEDGLYVRSEFYDAEGNLTDTSTGKSFSVQANRRSVSLKLDAAKRLHDSYESKAVKRIVKSKYALRDKLMLEQN
;
A
#
# COMPACT_ATOMS: atom_id res chain seq x y z
N MET A 1 -10.72 -45.39 9.47
CA MET A 1 -10.85 -46.42 8.41
C MET A 1 -9.44 -46.89 8.04
N LYS A 2 -8.94 -47.99 8.64
CA LYS A 2 -8.41 -49.20 7.97
C LYS A 2 -7.52 -48.92 6.73
N VAL A 3 -6.19 -48.94 6.85
CA VAL A 3 -5.24 -50.09 6.70
C VAL A 3 -5.02 -50.57 5.25
N LYS A 4 -3.74 -50.57 4.80
CA LYS A 4 -2.93 -51.63 4.13
C LYS A 4 -1.63 -50.95 3.64
N VAL A 5 -0.40 -51.20 4.12
CA VAL A 5 0.40 -52.43 4.32
C VAL A 5 0.48 -53.33 3.08
N PHE A 6 1.67 -53.36 2.48
CA PHE A 6 2.24 -54.57 1.88
C PHE A 6 3.71 -54.72 2.29
N THR A 7 3.98 -55.86 2.91
CA THR A 7 5.25 -56.39 3.41
C THR A 7 5.77 -57.42 2.40
N ILE A 8 7.08 -57.70 2.39
CA ILE A 8 7.72 -59.02 2.12
C ILE A 8 9.25 -58.84 2.29
N PHE A 9 10.06 -59.73 2.89
CA PHE A 9 9.88 -60.90 3.77
C PHE A 9 11.30 -61.40 4.19
N CYS A 10 11.45 -61.77 5.48
CA CYS A 10 12.31 -62.83 6.09
C CYS A 10 13.84 -62.93 5.81
N ALA A 11 14.69 -63.44 6.72
CA ALA A 11 14.50 -64.50 7.71
C ALA A 11 15.57 -64.54 8.84
N LEU A 12 15.12 -64.96 10.04
CA LEU A 12 15.72 -65.79 11.12
C LEU A 12 17.12 -65.47 11.72
N LEU A 13 17.31 -65.15 13.01
CA LEU A 13 17.07 -65.87 14.32
C LEU A 13 18.18 -66.87 14.74
N LEU A 14 18.93 -66.57 15.82
CA LEU A 14 18.78 -67.20 17.16
C LEU A 14 19.89 -66.81 18.16
N THR A 15 19.48 -66.76 19.43
CA THR A 15 20.23 -66.42 20.65
C THR A 15 20.62 -67.67 21.47
N MET A 16 21.62 -67.49 22.34
CA MET A 16 21.88 -68.14 23.65
C MET A 16 21.94 -69.68 23.80
N GLY A 17 22.98 -70.17 24.49
CA GLY A 17 22.89 -71.41 25.27
C GLY A 17 24.21 -72.10 25.68
N CYS A 18 24.44 -72.19 27.00
CA CYS A 18 25.53 -72.86 27.75
C CYS A 18 25.82 -74.35 27.45
N ASN A 19 27.10 -74.76 27.60
CA ASN A 19 27.63 -75.85 28.45
C ASN A 19 29.17 -75.95 28.20
N LYS A 20 30.14 -75.97 29.12
CA LYS A 20 30.44 -76.63 30.41
C LYS A 20 31.25 -77.95 30.27
N ASP A 21 32.35 -77.99 31.04
CA ASP A 21 33.23 -79.12 31.41
C ASP A 21 34.19 -79.61 30.30
N ASP A 22 35.41 -80.10 30.54
CA ASP A 22 36.41 -80.15 31.61
C ASP A 22 37.59 -80.91 30.93
N ASP A 23 38.85 -80.55 31.17
CA ASP A 23 39.93 -81.53 31.35
C ASP A 23 41.31 -80.88 31.45
N THR A 24 41.96 -81.31 32.51
CA THR A 24 43.22 -80.93 33.12
C THR A 24 44.47 -81.57 32.48
N VAL A 25 45.55 -80.77 32.47
CA VAL A 25 46.95 -81.11 32.84
C VAL A 25 47.83 -81.88 31.83
N GLU A 26 48.95 -81.28 31.43
CA GLU A 26 50.31 -81.69 31.85
C GLU A 26 51.37 -80.64 31.43
N GLU A 27 52.17 -80.21 32.41
CA GLU A 27 53.43 -79.49 32.19
C GLU A 27 54.51 -80.45 31.68
N THR A 28 55.31 -80.03 30.72
CA THR A 28 56.72 -80.43 30.68
C THR A 28 57.55 -79.37 29.96
N GLN A 29 58.60 -78.93 30.64
CA GLN A 29 59.61 -77.97 30.18
C GLN A 29 60.48 -78.56 29.05
N VAL A 30 61.09 -77.70 28.23
CA VAL A 30 62.56 -77.58 28.06
C VAL A 30 62.94 -76.75 26.81
N GLU A 31 63.74 -75.72 27.09
CA GLU A 31 64.79 -75.01 26.31
C GLU A 31 64.55 -74.30 24.95
N LYS A 32 64.99 -73.03 24.97
CA LYS A 32 65.20 -72.06 23.89
C LYS A 32 66.27 -72.55 22.89
N PRO A 33 66.09 -72.31 21.58
CA PRO A 33 67.08 -71.51 20.86
C PRO A 33 66.51 -70.52 19.82
N GLU A 34 67.15 -69.35 19.81
CA GLU A 34 67.37 -68.36 18.74
C GLU A 34 66.28 -68.02 17.71
N GLU A 35 65.77 -66.81 17.90
CA GLU A 35 64.94 -66.02 17.01
C GLU A 35 65.80 -65.42 15.88
N GLN A 36 65.39 -65.67 14.64
CA GLN A 36 65.93 -65.03 13.45
C GLN A 36 64.93 -63.95 13.02
N GLU A 37 65.19 -62.70 13.38
CA GLU A 37 64.35 -61.55 13.02
C GLU A 37 64.37 -61.28 11.51
N LEU A 38 63.19 -61.15 10.90
CA LEU A 38 62.98 -60.38 9.68
C LEU A 38 62.27 -59.07 10.08
N PRO A 39 62.66 -57.91 9.53
CA PRO A 39 62.17 -56.62 9.97
C PRO A 39 60.79 -56.34 9.37
N ASN A 40 59.82 -56.01 10.21
CA ASN A 40 58.59 -55.37 9.76
C ASN A 40 58.10 -54.41 10.85
N GLU A 41 58.73 -53.24 10.94
CA GLU A 41 58.17 -52.12 11.69
C GLU A 41 56.97 -51.54 10.91
N PRO A 42 55.79 -51.38 11.53
CA PRO A 42 54.80 -50.42 11.04
C PRO A 42 55.35 -49.02 11.29
N THR A 43 55.51 -48.25 10.22
CA THR A 43 55.83 -46.82 10.29
C THR A 43 54.73 -46.12 11.09
N SER A 44 54.98 -45.70 12.33
CA SER A 44 53.98 -44.96 13.11
C SER A 44 53.83 -43.57 12.52
N VAL A 45 52.68 -43.28 11.92
CA VAL A 45 52.36 -41.94 11.42
C VAL A 45 52.08 -41.04 12.63
N THR A 46 52.90 -40.00 12.83
CA THR A 46 52.75 -39.07 13.94
C THR A 46 51.67 -38.04 13.62
N VAL A 47 50.57 -38.06 14.39
CA VAL A 47 49.52 -37.03 14.30
C VAL A 47 49.95 -35.80 15.09
N LEU A 48 50.05 -34.67 14.41
CA LEU A 48 50.40 -33.36 14.95
C LEU A 48 49.14 -32.54 15.25
N THR A 49 49.31 -31.45 15.99
CA THR A 49 48.24 -30.48 16.28
C THR A 49 48.66 -29.11 15.76
N GLY A 50 47.81 -28.50 14.94
CA GLY A 50 47.98 -27.14 14.43
C GLY A 50 46.85 -26.23 14.91
N LYS A 51 46.92 -24.94 14.62
CA LYS A 51 45.89 -23.95 14.96
C LYS A 51 45.50 -23.09 13.76
N PHE A 52 44.20 -22.87 13.56
CA PHE A 52 43.68 -21.87 12.63
C PHE A 52 43.42 -20.56 13.38
N ILE A 53 44.05 -19.46 12.95
CA ILE A 53 44.04 -18.17 13.68
C ILE A 53 43.58 -17.01 12.78
N ASP A 54 42.43 -16.47 13.15
CA ASP A 54 41.85 -15.16 12.86
C ASP A 54 41.19 -14.68 14.18
N ALA A 55 41.98 -14.67 15.26
CA ALA A 55 41.58 -15.17 16.60
C ALA A 55 41.35 -16.70 16.60
N ALA A 56 41.27 -17.32 17.78
CA ALA A 56 41.07 -18.77 17.85
C ALA A 56 39.69 -19.13 17.28
N VAL A 57 39.64 -19.82 16.14
CA VAL A 57 38.37 -20.12 15.46
C VAL A 57 37.87 -21.52 15.85
N GLN A 58 36.77 -21.58 16.59
CA GLN A 58 36.07 -22.80 16.96
C GLN A 58 34.99 -23.15 15.93
N GLY A 59 34.84 -24.44 15.63
CA GLY A 59 33.74 -24.95 14.81
C GLY A 59 34.02 -25.03 13.31
N LEU A 60 35.25 -24.75 12.85
CA LEU A 60 35.65 -25.02 11.47
C LEU A 60 35.74 -26.52 11.24
N THR A 61 35.07 -27.01 10.19
CA THR A 61 35.32 -28.37 9.70
C THR A 61 36.67 -28.41 9.03
N PHE A 62 37.51 -29.35 9.41
CA PHE A 62 38.78 -29.63 8.75
C PHE A 62 38.83 -31.05 8.22
N GLU A 63 39.46 -31.22 7.06
CA GLU A 63 39.60 -32.51 6.38
C GLU A 63 40.98 -32.60 5.74
N THR A 64 41.72 -33.66 6.05
CA THR A 64 42.97 -34.06 5.38
C THR A 64 42.80 -35.45 4.78
N ALA A 65 43.84 -35.99 4.14
CA ALA A 65 43.82 -37.36 3.65
C ALA A 65 43.57 -38.42 4.74
N THR A 66 43.90 -38.13 6.01
CA THR A 66 43.79 -39.09 7.12
C THR A 66 43.08 -38.57 8.37
N GLN A 67 42.87 -37.26 8.51
CA GLN A 67 42.25 -36.64 9.68
C GLN A 67 41.00 -35.85 9.26
N GLU A 68 39.97 -35.84 10.10
CA GLU A 68 38.79 -35.00 9.94
C GLU A 68 38.25 -34.59 11.31
N GLY A 69 37.55 -33.46 11.39
CA GLY A 69 36.92 -33.01 12.63
C GLY A 69 36.52 -31.54 12.64
N LEU A 70 36.28 -31.02 13.84
CA LEU A 70 36.03 -29.60 14.08
C LEU A 70 37.18 -28.98 14.88
N THR A 71 37.53 -27.73 14.58
CA THR A 71 38.45 -26.96 15.43
C THR A 71 37.83 -26.72 16.81
N ASN A 72 38.65 -26.82 17.86
CA ASN A 72 38.21 -26.58 19.24
C ASN A 72 38.24 -25.09 19.62
N GLU A 73 37.90 -24.77 20.88
CA GLU A 73 37.94 -23.40 21.44
C GLU A 73 39.29 -22.67 21.29
N ASN A 74 40.39 -23.41 21.11
CA ASN A 74 41.74 -22.88 20.91
C ASN A 74 42.13 -22.80 19.42
N GLY A 75 41.19 -23.06 18.51
CA GLY A 75 41.41 -23.15 17.07
C GLY A 75 42.17 -24.41 16.62
N GLU A 76 42.31 -25.42 17.48
CA GLU A 76 43.19 -26.56 17.22
C GLU A 76 42.59 -27.60 16.28
N PHE A 77 43.39 -28.12 15.35
CA PHE A 77 43.06 -29.23 14.45
C PHE A 77 44.16 -30.30 14.47
N LYS A 78 43.84 -31.52 14.02
CA LYS A 78 44.79 -32.64 13.90
C LYS A 78 45.20 -32.82 12.44
N TYR A 79 46.48 -33.09 12.20
CA TYR A 79 47.00 -33.33 10.85
C TYR A 79 48.25 -34.22 10.86
N VAL A 80 48.61 -34.76 9.70
CA VAL A 80 49.92 -35.39 9.49
C VAL A 80 50.75 -34.46 8.60
N GLU A 81 52.04 -34.29 8.93
CA GLU A 81 52.94 -33.40 8.20
C GLU A 81 52.97 -33.73 6.69
N GLY A 82 52.85 -32.71 5.85
CA GLY A 82 52.85 -32.82 4.39
C GLY A 82 51.48 -33.11 3.76
N GLU A 83 50.44 -33.37 4.55
CA GLU A 83 49.07 -33.46 4.04
C GLU A 83 48.52 -32.06 3.69
N GLU A 84 47.68 -32.02 2.65
CA GLU A 84 46.81 -30.87 2.41
C GLU A 84 45.61 -30.93 3.36
N ILE A 85 45.27 -29.79 3.94
CA ILE A 85 44.11 -29.60 4.82
C ILE A 85 43.14 -28.64 4.15
N THR A 86 41.86 -29.00 4.15
CA THR A 86 40.76 -28.14 3.70
C THR A 86 39.94 -27.70 4.89
N PHE A 87 39.67 -26.39 5.01
CA PHE A 87 38.77 -25.85 6.02
C PHE A 87 37.42 -25.46 5.41
N LYS A 88 36.33 -25.71 6.14
CA LYS A 88 34.96 -25.42 5.74
C LYS A 88 34.15 -24.84 6.91
N VAL A 89 33.19 -23.98 6.59
CA VAL A 89 32.11 -23.53 7.48
C VAL A 89 30.81 -24.12 6.93
N GLY A 90 30.31 -25.19 7.53
CA GLY A 90 29.29 -26.02 6.90
C GLY A 90 29.79 -26.58 5.56
N GLU A 91 29.07 -26.30 4.48
CA GLU A 91 29.46 -26.69 3.12
C GLU A 91 30.40 -25.68 2.44
N VAL A 92 30.55 -24.47 2.99
CA VAL A 92 31.37 -23.40 2.40
C VAL A 92 32.84 -23.68 2.65
N ALA A 93 33.57 -24.10 1.62
CA ALA A 93 35.03 -24.20 1.69
C ALA A 93 35.66 -22.80 1.76
N ILE A 94 36.39 -22.52 2.84
CA ILE A 94 37.17 -21.28 2.96
C ILE A 94 38.52 -21.41 2.24
N GLY A 95 39.04 -22.64 2.11
CA GLY A 95 40.17 -22.98 1.23
C GLY A 95 40.99 -24.18 1.70
N SER A 96 42.02 -24.52 0.92
CA SER A 96 42.91 -25.65 1.16
C SER A 96 44.37 -25.20 1.14
N VAL A 97 45.20 -25.74 2.04
CA VAL A 97 46.63 -25.40 2.15
C VAL A 97 47.41 -26.60 2.71
N ILE A 98 48.74 -26.62 2.58
CA ILE A 98 49.56 -27.62 3.27
C ILE A 98 49.47 -27.41 4.79
N ALA A 99 49.12 -28.48 5.50
CA ALA A 99 48.93 -28.45 6.94
C ALA A 99 50.23 -28.13 7.70
N LYS A 100 50.14 -27.21 8.67
CA LYS A 100 51.25 -26.75 9.50
C LYS A 100 50.77 -26.35 10.90
N ASP A 101 51.70 -25.97 11.78
CA ASP A 101 51.44 -25.60 13.17
C ASP A 101 50.51 -24.39 13.33
N LYS A 102 50.62 -23.39 12.46
CA LYS A 102 49.78 -22.19 12.43
C LYS A 102 49.32 -21.91 11.00
N ILE A 103 48.00 -21.90 10.80
CA ILE A 103 47.33 -21.51 9.56
C ILE A 103 46.48 -20.28 9.84
N THR A 104 46.46 -19.34 8.91
CA THR A 104 45.69 -18.09 8.97
C THR A 104 44.94 -17.88 7.64
N PRO A 105 43.97 -16.96 7.58
CA PRO A 105 43.38 -16.55 6.30
C PRO A 105 44.43 -16.12 5.25
N ILE A 106 45.56 -15.55 5.66
CA ILE A 106 46.68 -15.17 4.77
C ILE A 106 47.27 -16.43 4.10
N ASP A 107 47.45 -17.52 4.84
CA ASP A 107 48.00 -18.77 4.31
C ASP A 107 47.10 -19.41 3.27
N ILE A 108 45.78 -19.29 3.45
CA ILE A 108 44.79 -19.74 2.47
C ILE A 108 44.87 -18.89 1.20
N ALA A 109 44.93 -17.56 1.35
CA ALA A 109 45.04 -16.64 0.22
C ALA A 109 46.34 -16.85 -0.58
N LEU A 110 47.45 -17.21 0.09
CA LEU A 110 48.75 -17.50 -0.54
C LEU A 110 48.72 -18.64 -1.55
N VAL A 111 47.74 -19.55 -1.45
CA VAL A 111 47.56 -20.65 -2.41
C VAL A 111 46.98 -20.14 -3.73
N ALA A 112 46.08 -19.16 -3.68
CA ALA A 112 45.47 -18.55 -4.86
C ALA A 112 46.35 -17.43 -5.47
N ASP A 113 47.06 -16.68 -4.61
CA ASP A 113 47.95 -15.59 -4.99
C ASP A 113 49.22 -15.63 -4.15
N ALA A 114 50.35 -15.97 -4.76
CA ALA A 114 51.64 -16.06 -4.06
C ALA A 114 52.15 -14.71 -3.48
N SER A 115 51.52 -13.59 -3.85
CA SER A 115 51.79 -12.27 -3.28
C SER A 115 50.79 -11.86 -2.19
N ALA A 116 49.90 -12.76 -1.79
CA ALA A 116 48.87 -12.47 -0.81
C ALA A 116 49.45 -12.04 0.54
N SER A 117 48.74 -11.11 1.16
CA SER A 117 49.05 -10.55 2.48
C SER A 117 47.75 -10.28 3.23
N ILE A 118 47.86 -9.62 4.38
CA ILE A 118 46.69 -9.12 5.11
C ILE A 118 45.85 -8.12 4.29
N GLU A 119 46.47 -7.40 3.35
CA GLU A 119 45.77 -6.44 2.48
C GLU A 119 44.97 -7.10 1.35
N SER A 120 45.24 -8.38 1.08
CA SER A 120 44.67 -9.06 -0.09
C SER A 120 43.16 -9.29 0.08
N PRO A 121 42.35 -9.07 -0.98
CA PRO A 121 40.90 -9.23 -0.90
C PRO A 121 40.45 -10.59 -0.34
N ILE A 122 41.07 -11.69 -0.81
CA ILE A 122 40.75 -13.05 -0.34
C ILE A 122 40.95 -13.18 1.17
N THR A 123 42.09 -12.70 1.69
CA THR A 123 42.38 -12.71 3.13
C THR A 123 41.31 -11.96 3.92
N LYS A 124 41.02 -10.72 3.52
CA LYS A 124 40.07 -9.85 4.23
C LYS A 124 38.64 -10.38 4.18
N ASN A 125 38.26 -10.97 3.05
CA ASN A 125 36.93 -11.55 2.87
C ASN A 125 36.73 -12.85 3.66
N ILE A 126 37.76 -13.71 3.76
CA ILE A 126 37.71 -14.89 4.64
C ILE A 126 37.55 -14.43 6.10
N ALA A 127 38.35 -13.45 6.53
CA ALA A 127 38.26 -12.93 7.89
C ALA A 127 36.89 -12.31 8.19
N ALA A 128 36.38 -11.48 7.26
CA ALA A 128 35.04 -10.88 7.37
C ALA A 128 33.93 -11.93 7.48
N PHE A 129 34.03 -13.02 6.71
CA PHE A 129 33.06 -14.12 6.78
C PHE A 129 33.11 -14.83 8.13
N LEU A 130 34.28 -15.14 8.66
CA LEU A 130 34.41 -15.82 9.97
C LEU A 130 33.92 -14.92 11.11
N GLN A 131 34.36 -13.67 11.15
CA GLN A 131 34.01 -12.71 12.19
C GLN A 131 32.52 -12.32 12.15
N THR A 132 31.92 -12.19 10.96
CA THR A 132 30.46 -11.93 10.84
C THR A 132 29.63 -13.07 11.42
N LEU A 133 30.13 -14.30 11.38
CA LEU A 133 29.42 -15.50 11.87
C LEU A 133 29.68 -15.80 13.36
N ASP A 134 30.50 -14.98 14.01
CA ASP A 134 30.80 -15.09 15.43
C ASP A 134 29.54 -14.83 16.28
N ASP A 135 29.24 -15.72 17.23
CA ASP A 135 27.93 -15.75 17.88
C ASP A 135 27.68 -14.63 18.88
N ASP A 136 28.75 -14.08 19.47
CA ASP A 136 28.71 -12.95 20.39
C ASP A 136 29.25 -11.63 19.80
N GLN A 137 29.81 -11.67 18.60
CA GLN A 137 30.42 -10.54 17.89
C GLN A 137 31.61 -9.90 18.65
N ASP A 138 32.22 -10.60 19.60
CA ASP A 138 33.44 -10.19 20.31
C ASP A 138 34.64 -11.05 19.88
N HIS A 139 35.17 -10.72 18.71
CA HIS A 139 36.28 -11.45 18.09
C HIS A 139 37.58 -11.44 18.91
N SER A 140 37.67 -10.58 19.93
CA SER A 140 38.84 -10.51 20.81
C SER A 140 38.94 -11.70 21.76
N ASN A 141 37.83 -12.41 22.00
CA ASN A 141 37.74 -13.55 22.90
C ASN A 141 37.81 -14.91 22.17
N GLY A 142 37.85 -14.91 20.83
CA GLY A 142 37.76 -16.08 19.97
C GLY A 142 36.76 -15.82 18.84
N ILE A 143 36.63 -16.77 17.90
CA ILE A 143 35.50 -16.79 16.96
C ILE A 143 34.78 -18.11 17.15
N ASN A 144 33.51 -18.07 17.55
CA ASN A 144 32.73 -19.26 17.84
C ASN A 144 31.62 -19.49 16.80
N LEU A 145 31.87 -20.43 15.89
CA LEU A 145 30.90 -20.83 14.87
C LEU A 145 29.96 -21.90 15.42
N THR A 146 28.81 -21.48 15.95
CA THR A 146 27.84 -22.40 16.54
C THR A 146 27.16 -23.28 15.49
N ALA A 147 26.71 -24.48 15.90
CA ALA A 147 26.03 -25.41 15.02
C ALA A 147 24.75 -24.83 14.39
N ASP A 148 24.01 -24.01 15.15
CA ASP A 148 22.78 -23.36 14.67
C ASP A 148 23.08 -22.31 13.58
N VAL A 149 24.13 -21.50 13.76
CA VAL A 149 24.59 -20.53 12.75
C VAL A 149 25.04 -21.26 11.48
N ILE A 150 25.85 -22.32 11.62
CA ILE A 150 26.34 -23.12 10.48
C ILE A 150 25.19 -23.76 9.72
N ALA A 151 24.21 -24.33 10.43
CA ALA A 151 23.03 -24.95 9.80
C ALA A 151 22.16 -23.93 9.05
N ALA A 152 22.21 -22.66 9.44
CA ALA A 152 21.39 -21.58 8.91
C ALA A 152 22.10 -20.69 7.86
N LEU A 153 23.29 -21.06 7.35
CA LEU A 153 24.02 -20.25 6.36
C LEU A 153 23.25 -19.98 5.07
N GLY A 154 22.50 -20.97 4.58
CA GLY A 154 21.70 -20.86 3.34
C GLY A 154 22.51 -20.80 2.04
N VAL A 155 23.84 -20.95 2.09
CA VAL A 155 24.74 -20.92 0.93
C VAL A 155 25.64 -22.16 0.88
N GLN A 156 25.97 -22.61 -0.34
CA GLN A 156 26.86 -23.77 -0.55
C GLN A 156 28.31 -23.36 -0.87
N SER A 157 28.52 -22.12 -1.32
CA SER A 157 29.84 -21.60 -1.69
C SER A 157 29.84 -20.09 -1.62
N VAL A 158 31.00 -19.50 -1.35
CA VAL A 158 31.24 -18.06 -1.34
C VAL A 158 32.46 -17.76 -2.22
N ASP A 159 32.37 -16.75 -3.07
CA ASP A 159 33.52 -16.24 -3.82
C ASP A 159 34.30 -15.22 -2.99
N PHE A 160 35.38 -15.65 -2.36
CA PHE A 160 36.25 -14.79 -1.57
C PHE A 160 37.14 -13.87 -2.42
N SER A 161 37.18 -14.01 -3.74
CA SER A 161 38.01 -13.16 -4.62
C SER A 161 37.35 -11.83 -5.00
N SER A 162 36.03 -11.71 -4.78
CA SER A 162 35.20 -10.53 -5.10
C SER A 162 34.70 -9.83 -3.83
N SER A 163 33.98 -8.70 -3.95
CA SER A 163 33.35 -8.07 -2.78
C SER A 163 32.35 -9.02 -2.11
N ILE A 164 32.52 -9.24 -0.79
CA ILE A 164 31.71 -10.21 -0.03
C ILE A 164 30.52 -9.58 0.70
N THR A 165 30.49 -8.25 0.87
CA THR A 165 29.56 -7.56 1.78
C THR A 165 28.08 -7.87 1.51
N SER A 166 27.65 -7.88 0.25
CA SER A 166 26.27 -8.20 -0.11
C SER A 166 25.91 -9.65 0.18
N THR A 167 26.88 -10.56 0.06
CA THR A 167 26.74 -11.98 0.41
C THR A 167 26.64 -12.16 1.92
N LEU A 168 27.45 -11.43 2.70
CA LEU A 168 27.35 -11.43 4.17
C LEU A 168 25.98 -10.96 4.63
N ALA A 169 25.43 -9.91 4.00
CA ALA A 169 24.07 -9.44 4.27
C ALA A 169 23.02 -10.55 4.06
N ASP A 170 23.08 -11.26 2.93
CA ASP A 170 22.15 -12.35 2.63
C ASP A 170 22.27 -13.49 3.64
N ILE A 171 23.49 -13.84 4.05
CA ILE A 171 23.76 -14.88 5.05
C ILE A 171 23.17 -14.48 6.42
N ILE A 172 23.45 -13.27 6.91
CA ILE A 172 22.94 -12.86 8.24
C ILE A 172 21.42 -12.71 8.25
N ILE A 173 20.80 -12.31 7.13
CA ILE A 173 19.34 -12.27 7.00
C ILE A 173 18.79 -13.70 7.09
N ASN A 174 19.37 -14.64 6.34
CA ASN A 174 18.93 -16.04 6.39
C ASN A 174 19.12 -16.66 7.78
N ILE A 175 20.26 -16.42 8.44
CA ILE A 175 20.48 -16.86 9.83
C ILE A 175 19.40 -16.26 10.75
N SER A 176 19.18 -14.94 10.66
CA SER A 176 18.18 -14.25 11.50
C SER A 176 16.77 -14.83 11.31
N LEU A 177 16.41 -15.20 10.07
CA LEU A 177 15.12 -15.81 9.74
C LEU A 177 14.94 -17.22 10.32
N GLN A 178 16.02 -18.01 10.38
CA GLN A 178 15.97 -19.40 10.84
C GLN A 178 16.18 -19.53 12.35
N THR A 179 17.01 -18.69 12.96
CA THR A 179 17.46 -18.84 14.35
C THR A 179 17.03 -17.69 15.26
N GLY A 180 16.66 -16.53 14.72
CA GLY A 180 16.44 -15.30 15.50
C GLY A 180 17.73 -14.68 16.07
N SER A 181 18.91 -15.15 15.63
CA SER A 181 20.21 -14.57 16.01
C SER A 181 20.36 -13.16 15.45
N TYR A 182 21.11 -12.33 16.18
CA TYR A 182 21.46 -10.98 15.75
C TYR A 182 22.95 -10.95 15.45
N LEU A 183 23.31 -10.85 14.17
CA LEU A 183 24.70 -10.76 13.70
C LEU A 183 24.86 -9.48 12.87
N GLU A 184 25.97 -8.78 13.05
CA GLU A 184 26.30 -7.60 12.24
C GLU A 184 27.35 -7.93 11.20
N ILE A 185 27.35 -7.18 10.10
CA ILE A 185 28.34 -7.39 9.04
C ILE A 185 29.66 -6.80 9.52
N VAL A 186 30.70 -7.64 9.60
CA VAL A 186 32.06 -7.17 9.78
C VAL A 186 32.65 -6.89 8.40
N TYR A 187 32.93 -5.61 8.11
CA TYR A 187 33.48 -5.23 6.81
C TYR A 187 34.93 -5.72 6.64
N PRO A 188 35.39 -6.02 5.41
CA PRO A 188 36.72 -6.59 5.16
C PRO A 188 37.90 -5.84 5.81
N GLU A 189 37.89 -4.51 5.80
CA GLU A 189 38.93 -3.68 6.44
C GLU A 189 38.91 -3.80 7.97
N THR A 190 37.72 -3.77 8.58
CA THR A 190 37.55 -3.98 10.02
C THR A 190 37.98 -5.39 10.43
N ALA A 191 37.62 -6.40 9.62
CA ALA A 191 38.03 -7.77 9.85
C ALA A 191 39.55 -7.94 9.81
N ALA A 192 40.21 -7.26 8.86
CA ALA A 192 41.66 -7.24 8.77
C ALA A 192 42.32 -6.58 9.99
N VAL A 193 41.74 -5.49 10.53
CA VAL A 193 42.22 -4.87 11.78
C VAL A 193 42.12 -5.84 12.96
N ASN A 194 40.98 -6.52 13.12
CA ASN A 194 40.78 -7.50 14.19
C ASN A 194 41.76 -8.68 14.05
N MET A 195 41.92 -9.19 12.83
CA MET A 195 42.87 -10.26 12.51
C MET A 195 44.32 -9.83 12.79
N ALA A 196 44.70 -8.61 12.41
CA ALA A 196 46.03 -8.07 12.65
C ALA A 196 46.33 -7.99 14.15
N ALA A 197 45.37 -7.52 14.95
CA ALA A 197 45.49 -7.46 16.40
C ALA A 197 45.67 -8.87 17.00
N ALA A 198 44.88 -9.85 16.57
CA ALA A 198 44.98 -11.23 17.03
C ALA A 198 46.30 -11.92 16.61
N LEU A 199 46.89 -11.49 15.49
CA LEU A 199 48.15 -12.01 14.97
C LEU A 199 49.39 -11.21 15.43
N GLU A 200 49.19 -10.14 16.21
CA GLU A 200 50.23 -9.18 16.59
C GLU A 200 50.98 -8.59 15.38
N LEU A 201 50.24 -8.29 14.30
CA LEU A 201 50.75 -7.68 13.08
C LEU A 201 50.45 -6.18 13.05
N GLU A 202 51.37 -5.40 12.47
CA GLU A 202 51.07 -4.02 12.10
C GLU A 202 50.21 -4.01 10.83
N TYR A 203 49.08 -3.27 10.90
CA TYR A 203 48.15 -3.11 9.80
C TYR A 203 47.61 -1.68 9.80
N THR A 204 47.48 -1.06 8.62
CA THR A 204 46.87 0.25 8.47
C THR A 204 45.66 0.09 7.54
N PRO A 205 44.43 0.20 8.05
CA PRO A 205 43.24 -0.01 7.22
C PRO A 205 43.16 1.03 6.10
N GLN A 206 42.72 0.58 4.93
CA GLN A 206 42.43 1.48 3.82
C GLN A 206 41.08 2.16 4.07
N GLU A 207 41.06 3.49 4.07
CA GLU A 207 39.82 4.23 4.25
C GLU A 207 38.87 4.01 3.05
N ASN A 208 37.60 3.72 3.36
CA ASN A 208 36.51 3.72 2.40
C ASN A 208 35.53 4.84 2.77
N LEU A 209 35.55 5.93 2.00
CA LEU A 209 34.73 7.10 2.28
C LEU A 209 33.22 6.82 2.17
N ALA A 210 32.81 5.83 1.37
CA ALA A 210 31.40 5.46 1.32
C ALA A 210 30.96 4.84 2.66
N LEU A 211 31.79 3.97 3.25
CA LEU A 211 31.53 3.38 4.57
C LEU A 211 31.61 4.41 5.71
N THR A 212 32.57 5.34 5.65
CA THR A 212 32.83 6.26 6.77
C THR A 212 32.02 7.55 6.71
N HIS A 213 31.52 7.98 5.55
CA HIS A 213 30.81 9.26 5.39
C HIS A 213 29.40 9.10 4.79
N LEU A 214 29.27 8.39 3.67
CA LEU A 214 27.99 8.28 2.95
C LEU A 214 26.97 7.42 3.72
N LEU A 215 27.33 6.18 4.06
CA LEU A 215 26.40 5.24 4.68
C LEU A 215 25.88 5.72 6.05
N PRO A 216 26.71 6.22 6.98
CA PRO A 216 26.21 6.70 8.27
C PRO A 216 25.20 7.84 8.11
N LEU A 217 25.41 8.72 7.12
CA LEU A 217 24.43 9.77 6.85
C LEU A 217 23.13 9.21 6.29
N LEU A 218 23.19 8.28 5.32
CA LEU A 218 21.99 7.63 4.80
C LEU A 218 21.23 6.88 5.90
N GLU A 219 21.93 6.16 6.78
CA GLU A 219 21.34 5.54 7.97
C GLU A 219 20.58 6.59 8.82
N SER A 220 21.19 7.76 9.05
CA SER A 220 20.57 8.84 9.84
C SER A 220 19.31 9.44 9.20
N LEU A 221 19.21 9.44 7.87
CA LEU A 221 18.01 9.90 7.15
C LEU A 221 16.81 8.96 7.34
N TYR A 222 17.07 7.65 7.46
CA TYR A 222 16.01 6.64 7.58
C TYR A 222 15.78 6.20 9.03
N ALA A 223 16.60 6.63 9.98
CA ALA A 223 16.62 6.14 11.37
C ALA A 223 15.30 6.35 12.15
N ALA A 224 14.43 7.28 11.73
CA ALA A 224 13.13 7.50 12.36
C ALA A 224 12.07 6.46 11.95
N ASP A 225 12.21 5.87 10.75
CA ASP A 225 11.25 4.91 10.18
C ASP A 225 11.82 3.48 10.10
N VAL A 226 13.13 3.32 10.30
CA VAL A 226 13.86 2.05 10.16
C VAL A 226 14.52 1.67 11.49
N PRO A 227 14.22 0.50 12.07
CA PRO A 227 14.85 0.07 13.31
C PRO A 227 16.34 -0.18 13.11
N LYS A 228 17.14 -0.01 14.18
CA LYS A 228 18.60 -0.26 14.13
C LYS A 228 18.95 -1.70 13.76
N SER A 229 18.03 -2.64 14.00
CA SER A 229 18.19 -4.03 13.60
C SER A 229 18.18 -4.26 12.08
N ALA A 230 17.69 -3.32 11.27
CA ALA A 230 17.64 -3.48 9.82
C ALA A 230 19.03 -3.74 9.22
N VAL A 231 19.06 -4.52 8.14
CA VAL A 231 20.29 -4.86 7.44
C VAL A 231 20.45 -3.94 6.24
N TYR A 232 21.58 -3.26 6.16
CA TYR A 232 21.99 -2.44 5.04
C TYR A 232 22.83 -3.30 4.09
N LYS A 233 22.19 -3.86 3.06
CA LYS A 233 22.84 -4.70 2.06
C LYS A 233 23.57 -3.82 1.05
N ASN A 234 24.88 -3.65 1.25
CA ASN A 234 25.73 -2.83 0.39
C ASN A 234 26.47 -3.68 -0.65
N SER A 235 26.49 -3.21 -1.89
CA SER A 235 27.24 -3.83 -2.99
C SER A 235 28.37 -2.93 -3.44
N PHE A 236 29.59 -3.46 -3.49
CA PHE A 236 30.78 -2.74 -3.95
C PHE A 236 31.36 -3.39 -5.20
N ASN A 237 32.02 -2.59 -6.04
CA ASN A 237 32.89 -3.15 -7.09
C ASN A 237 34.24 -3.62 -6.50
N ALA A 238 35.11 -4.17 -7.36
CA ALA A 238 36.44 -4.65 -6.96
C ALA A 238 37.36 -3.55 -6.40
N ASP A 239 37.12 -2.30 -6.78
CA ASP A 239 37.89 -1.13 -6.33
C ASP A 239 37.36 -0.54 -5.01
N GLY A 240 36.31 -1.12 -4.41
CA GLY A 240 35.70 -0.64 -3.18
C GLY A 240 34.73 0.53 -3.35
N THR A 241 34.29 0.83 -4.58
CA THR A 241 33.26 1.84 -4.88
C THR A 241 31.86 1.27 -4.62
N LEU A 242 31.02 2.00 -3.87
CA LEU A 242 29.64 1.60 -3.56
C LEU A 242 28.74 1.72 -4.81
N LEU A 243 28.12 0.62 -5.22
CA LEU A 243 27.23 0.55 -6.38
C LEU A 243 25.76 0.64 -6.00
N SER A 244 25.36 -0.01 -4.90
CA SER A 244 23.97 -0.04 -4.45
C SER A 244 23.87 -0.32 -2.95
N MET A 245 22.72 0.05 -2.38
CA MET A 245 22.33 -0.24 -1.01
C MET A 245 20.85 -0.66 -0.99
N ALA A 246 20.53 -1.73 -0.28
CA ALA A 246 19.15 -2.07 0.04
C ALA A 246 18.95 -2.07 1.57
N ILE A 247 17.84 -1.51 2.04
CA ILE A 247 17.46 -1.51 3.46
C ILE A 247 16.45 -2.63 3.66
N ILE A 248 16.83 -3.64 4.46
CA ILE A 248 16.06 -4.87 4.61
C ILE A 248 15.73 -5.12 6.08
N LEU A 249 14.47 -5.44 6.36
CA LEU A 249 14.05 -5.84 7.69
C LEU A 249 14.59 -7.23 8.02
N ARG A 250 15.40 -7.28 9.09
CA ARG A 250 16.24 -8.43 9.43
C ARG A 250 15.47 -9.75 9.57
N TYR A 251 14.33 -9.72 10.26
CA TYR A 251 13.60 -10.94 10.66
C TYR A 251 12.47 -11.33 9.72
N SER A 252 12.13 -10.49 8.73
CA SER A 252 11.13 -10.77 7.70
C SER A 252 11.73 -10.90 6.30
N GLY A 253 12.95 -10.37 6.08
CA GLY A 253 13.58 -10.29 4.76
C GLY A 253 12.93 -9.25 3.84
N ARG A 254 11.98 -8.45 4.35
CA ARG A 254 11.29 -7.43 3.56
C ARG A 254 12.22 -6.29 3.20
N VAL A 255 12.33 -5.98 1.92
CA VAL A 255 13.07 -4.83 1.41
C VAL A 255 12.18 -3.57 1.53
N LEU A 256 12.71 -2.51 2.14
CA LEU A 256 12.01 -1.22 2.28
C LEU A 256 12.41 -0.22 1.20
N HIS A 257 13.72 -0.11 0.96
CA HIS A 257 14.30 0.84 0.03
C HIS A 257 15.43 0.19 -0.75
N GLU A 258 15.51 0.52 -2.04
CA GLU A 258 16.65 0.17 -2.90
C GLU A 258 17.25 1.44 -3.50
N LEU A 259 18.54 1.64 -3.28
CA LEU A 259 19.31 2.77 -3.79
C LEU A 259 20.36 2.27 -4.77
N THR A 260 20.43 2.88 -5.95
CA THR A 260 21.48 2.65 -6.94
C THR A 260 22.28 3.91 -7.13
N PHE A 261 23.60 3.82 -6.99
CA PHE A 261 24.52 4.95 -7.03
C PHE A 261 25.19 5.09 -8.40
N SER A 262 25.51 6.32 -8.80
CA SER A 262 26.16 6.59 -10.09
C SER A 262 26.94 7.91 -10.06
N ASN A 263 27.68 8.17 -11.15
CA ASN A 263 28.50 9.38 -11.36
C ASN A 263 29.45 9.66 -10.20
N TYR A 264 30.61 9.01 -10.14
CA TYR A 264 31.51 9.12 -8.99
C TYR A 264 32.51 10.27 -9.12
N ASN A 265 32.89 10.88 -8.00
CA ASN A 265 33.99 11.84 -7.92
C ASN A 265 35.35 11.13 -7.89
N GLU A 266 36.45 11.90 -7.87
CA GLU A 266 37.82 11.37 -7.91
C GLU A 266 38.20 10.50 -6.69
N VAL A 267 37.48 10.65 -5.57
CA VAL A 267 37.69 9.87 -4.33
C VAL A 267 36.71 8.70 -4.20
N GLY A 268 35.96 8.38 -5.26
CA GLY A 268 35.07 7.21 -5.31
C GLY A 268 33.71 7.38 -4.64
N LEU A 269 33.33 8.61 -4.25
CA LEU A 269 32.00 8.91 -3.71
C LEU A 269 30.99 9.21 -4.84
N PRO A 270 29.74 8.71 -4.75
CA PRO A 270 28.74 8.92 -5.79
C PRO A 270 28.18 10.35 -5.77
N LEU A 271 27.99 10.95 -6.93
CA LEU A 271 27.37 12.27 -7.10
C LEU A 271 25.87 12.16 -7.38
N LYS A 272 25.36 10.96 -7.68
CA LYS A 272 23.93 10.71 -7.90
C LYS A 272 23.48 9.39 -7.29
N PHE A 273 22.22 9.31 -6.91
CA PHE A 273 21.54 8.05 -6.66
C PHE A 273 20.09 8.07 -7.11
N THR A 274 19.57 6.88 -7.41
CA THR A 274 18.15 6.64 -7.64
C THR A 274 17.62 5.81 -6.48
N LYS A 275 16.48 6.20 -5.90
CA LYS A 275 15.79 5.50 -4.81
C LYS A 275 14.48 4.91 -5.31
N SER A 276 14.30 3.62 -5.11
CA SER A 276 13.03 2.93 -5.30
C SER A 276 12.42 2.60 -3.94
N ASP A 277 11.14 2.97 -3.76
CA ASP A 277 10.37 2.68 -2.56
C ASP A 277 9.46 1.47 -2.79
N LEU A 278 9.53 0.47 -1.90
CA LEU A 278 8.62 -0.67 -1.92
C LEU A 278 7.50 -0.41 -0.91
N SER A 279 6.32 -0.05 -1.41
CA SER A 279 5.12 0.14 -0.58
C SER A 279 4.49 -1.20 -0.18
N PRO A 280 3.77 -1.27 0.96
CA PRO A 280 3.55 -0.21 1.96
C PRO A 280 4.82 0.20 2.71
N LYS A 281 4.80 1.21 3.58
CA LYS A 281 5.92 1.50 4.50
C LYS A 281 5.92 0.50 5.68
N LEU A 282 6.97 0.51 6.51
CA LEU A 282 6.97 -0.24 7.77
C LEU A 282 6.01 0.40 8.77
N LEU A 283 6.14 1.71 8.95
CA LEU A 283 5.36 2.49 9.89
C LEU A 283 4.30 3.31 9.15
N ALA A 284 3.03 3.03 9.47
CA ALA A 284 1.85 3.66 8.89
C ALA A 284 1.68 3.48 7.36
N GLY A 285 0.47 3.80 6.89
CA GLY A 285 0.11 3.76 5.47
C GLY A 285 -0.66 2.50 5.09
N ILE A 286 -1.90 2.71 4.63
CA ILE A 286 -2.73 1.70 3.98
C ILE A 286 -2.99 2.22 2.58
N TYR A 287 -2.73 1.38 1.59
CA TYR A 287 -2.81 1.77 0.18
C TYR A 287 -3.98 1.04 -0.48
N SER A 288 -4.76 1.77 -1.27
CA SER A 288 -5.93 1.28 -1.99
C SER A 288 -5.61 0.67 -3.36
N TYR A 289 -4.35 0.68 -3.81
CA TYR A 289 -3.95 0.25 -5.15
C TYR A 289 -2.68 -0.62 -5.12
N PRO A 290 -2.52 -1.56 -6.09
CA PRO A 290 -1.30 -2.35 -6.25
C PRO A 290 -0.07 -1.48 -6.49
N VAL A 291 1.11 -1.91 -6.01
CA VAL A 291 2.35 -1.12 -5.94
C VAL A 291 2.73 -0.51 -7.29
N ASN A 292 2.87 0.82 -7.31
CA ASN A 292 3.74 1.49 -8.25
C ASN A 292 5.14 1.55 -7.62
N THR A 293 6.15 0.97 -8.29
CA THR A 293 7.55 1.26 -7.97
C THR A 293 7.83 2.71 -8.37
N TYR A 294 7.72 3.63 -7.43
CA TYR A 294 8.15 5.01 -7.63
C TYR A 294 9.67 5.05 -7.51
N SER A 295 10.31 5.56 -8.56
CA SER A 295 11.75 5.73 -8.62
C SER A 295 12.06 7.22 -8.70
N ASN A 296 12.81 7.71 -7.72
CA ASN A 296 13.18 9.11 -7.57
C ASN A 296 14.69 9.27 -7.76
N SER A 297 15.12 10.31 -8.48
CA SER A 297 16.55 10.60 -8.71
C SER A 297 17.01 11.76 -7.85
N PHE A 298 18.25 11.68 -7.38
CA PHE A 298 18.85 12.64 -6.47
C PHE A 298 20.30 12.93 -6.85
N ASP A 299 20.68 14.20 -6.77
CA ASP A 299 22.06 14.67 -6.83
C ASP A 299 22.64 14.79 -5.41
N ILE A 300 23.93 14.49 -5.25
CA ILE A 300 24.66 14.58 -3.97
C ILE A 300 25.78 15.63 -4.10
N GLY A 301 25.79 16.60 -3.20
CA GLY A 301 26.86 17.57 -3.00
C GLY A 301 27.67 17.29 -1.74
N TYR A 302 29.00 17.38 -1.84
CA TYR A 302 29.95 17.12 -0.74
C TYR A 302 30.75 18.37 -0.38
N ASN A 303 31.02 18.54 0.91
CA ASN A 303 31.92 19.57 1.40
C ASN A 303 33.40 19.18 1.20
N SER A 304 34.33 20.05 1.61
CA SER A 304 35.77 19.82 1.51
C SER A 304 36.32 18.69 2.40
N LEU A 305 35.52 18.18 3.33
CA LEU A 305 35.82 17.04 4.19
C LEU A 305 35.15 15.75 3.68
N ASN A 306 34.58 15.75 2.46
CA ASN A 306 33.85 14.62 1.88
C ASN A 306 32.57 14.22 2.63
N GLN A 307 32.05 15.06 3.51
CA GLN A 307 30.72 14.89 4.10
C GLN A 307 29.68 15.41 3.12
N ILE A 308 28.53 14.74 3.00
CA ILE A 308 27.44 15.23 2.16
C ILE A 308 26.87 16.48 2.81
N GLU A 309 26.99 17.62 2.13
CA GLU A 309 26.40 18.89 2.57
C GLU A 309 25.00 19.10 2.00
N GLN A 310 24.70 18.52 0.83
CA GLN A 310 23.44 18.74 0.14
C GLN A 310 22.96 17.49 -0.61
N ILE A 311 21.67 17.18 -0.55
CA ILE A 311 21.00 16.24 -1.46
C ILE A 311 19.89 17.01 -2.17
N THR A 312 19.88 16.98 -3.50
CA THR A 312 18.85 17.66 -4.32
C THR A 312 18.01 16.62 -5.02
N PHE A 313 16.70 16.68 -4.83
CA PHE A 313 15.76 15.87 -5.61
C PHE A 313 15.72 16.41 -7.04
N GLU A 314 15.79 15.53 -8.05
CA GLU A 314 15.57 15.88 -9.44
C GLU A 314 14.06 15.77 -9.75
N PRO A 315 13.31 16.88 -9.72
CA PRO A 315 11.91 16.83 -10.09
C PRO A 315 11.81 16.42 -11.56
N GLY A 316 10.98 15.42 -11.86
CA GLY A 316 10.75 14.99 -13.24
C GLY A 316 10.19 16.13 -14.11
N SER A 317 8.85 16.29 -14.11
CA SER A 317 8.16 17.36 -14.84
C SER A 317 7.63 18.47 -13.93
N THR A 318 7.95 18.44 -12.63
CA THR A 318 7.45 19.42 -11.66
C THR A 318 8.41 20.60 -11.57
N ASN A 319 7.85 21.81 -11.50
CA ASN A 319 8.61 23.06 -11.39
C ASN A 319 8.95 23.40 -9.92
N SER A 320 9.35 22.40 -9.12
CA SER A 320 9.55 22.55 -7.67
C SER A 320 10.98 22.20 -7.28
N GLN A 321 11.64 23.06 -6.50
CA GLN A 321 12.93 22.77 -5.88
C GLN A 321 12.72 21.99 -4.58
N HIS A 322 13.41 20.86 -4.40
CA HIS A 322 13.40 20.07 -3.16
C HIS A 322 14.82 19.68 -2.77
N ILE A 323 15.29 20.16 -1.62
CA ILE A 323 16.68 20.07 -1.17
C ILE A 323 16.74 19.65 0.29
N PHE A 324 17.71 18.80 0.62
CA PHE A 324 18.18 18.55 1.97
C PHE A 324 19.55 19.20 2.15
N GLN A 325 19.71 20.04 3.17
CA GLN A 325 20.96 20.70 3.53
C GLN A 325 21.42 20.23 4.91
N PHE A 326 22.57 19.60 4.99
CA PHE A 326 23.13 19.09 6.25
C PHE A 326 24.09 20.12 6.85
N THR A 327 23.96 20.37 8.15
CA THR A 327 24.71 21.42 8.85
C THR A 327 25.54 20.91 10.00
N GLU A 328 25.14 19.82 10.65
CA GLU A 328 25.87 19.21 11.76
C GLU A 328 25.88 17.68 11.67
N TRP A 329 27.02 17.08 12.00
CA TRP A 329 27.24 15.62 12.03
C TRP A 329 27.85 15.21 13.37
N ASN A 330 27.64 13.96 13.76
CA ASN A 330 28.37 13.38 14.89
C ASN A 330 29.75 12.87 14.47
N GLU A 331 30.48 12.26 15.41
CA GLU A 331 31.85 11.77 15.21
C GLU A 331 31.97 10.64 14.17
N VAL A 332 30.86 9.99 13.83
CA VAL A 332 30.77 8.90 12.83
C VAL A 332 29.99 9.33 11.58
N ASN A 333 29.87 10.64 11.33
CA ASN A 333 29.19 11.22 10.15
C ASN A 333 27.68 10.96 10.01
N LYS A 334 26.97 10.59 11.10
CA LYS A 334 25.50 10.65 11.12
C LYS A 334 25.02 12.09 11.21
N GLY A 335 23.94 12.43 10.50
CA GLY A 335 23.35 13.77 10.52
C GLY A 335 22.70 14.09 11.87
N LEU A 336 23.20 15.12 12.54
CA LEU A 336 22.63 15.68 13.76
C LEU A 336 21.61 16.76 13.44
N ILE A 337 21.94 17.68 12.52
CA ILE A 337 21.04 18.75 12.10
C ILE A 337 21.06 18.87 10.58
N TYR A 338 19.87 18.90 9.99
CA TYR A 338 19.68 19.16 8.57
C TYR A 338 18.32 19.82 8.30
N ILE A 339 18.23 20.49 7.16
CA ILE A 339 17.06 21.24 6.73
C ILE A 339 16.55 20.65 5.42
N GLU A 340 15.27 20.31 5.36
CA GLU A 340 14.58 19.98 4.12
C GLU A 340 13.78 21.19 3.66
N SER A 341 14.03 21.65 2.44
CA SER A 341 13.34 22.79 1.84
C SER A 341 12.62 22.36 0.57
N ILE A 342 11.34 22.69 0.47
CA ILE A 342 10.51 22.49 -0.72
C ILE A 342 9.97 23.86 -1.13
N THR A 343 10.21 24.27 -2.37
CA THR A 343 9.71 25.54 -2.91
C THR A 343 9.21 25.32 -4.33
N ASP A 344 7.95 25.67 -4.57
CA ASP A 344 7.39 25.71 -5.93
C ASP A 344 7.83 26.99 -6.66
N GLU A 345 8.11 26.93 -7.97
CA GLU A 345 8.60 28.06 -8.78
C GLU A 345 7.68 29.29 -8.73
N ALA A 346 6.37 29.08 -8.59
CA ALA A 346 5.39 30.16 -8.50
C ALA A 346 5.30 30.77 -7.08
N ASN A 347 6.07 30.26 -6.11
CA ASN A 347 5.97 30.56 -4.68
C ASN A 347 4.55 30.40 -4.11
N ILE A 348 3.75 29.55 -4.76
CA ILE A 348 2.42 29.13 -4.30
C ILE A 348 2.57 28.30 -3.03
N TYR A 349 3.63 27.50 -2.93
CA TYR A 349 3.91 26.69 -1.76
C TYR A 349 5.40 26.75 -1.42
N SER A 350 5.69 26.91 -0.13
CA SER A 350 7.01 26.66 0.44
C SER A 350 6.90 25.91 1.76
N GLN A 351 7.91 25.09 2.04
CA GLN A 351 8.06 24.40 3.31
C GLN A 351 9.53 24.31 3.67
N GLU A 352 9.84 24.57 4.93
CA GLU A 352 11.14 24.34 5.53
C GLU A 352 10.96 23.46 6.77
N LYS A 353 11.70 22.36 6.84
CA LYS A 353 11.73 21.45 7.99
C LYS A 353 13.14 21.35 8.52
N THR A 354 13.34 21.75 9.77
CA THR A 354 14.59 21.55 10.48
C THR A 354 14.51 20.27 11.31
N TYR A 355 15.39 19.32 11.05
CA TYR A 355 15.53 18.07 11.78
C TYR A 355 16.68 18.20 12.78
N THR A 356 16.47 17.80 14.02
CA THR A 356 17.50 17.73 15.07
C THR A 356 17.47 16.35 15.72
N ASN A 357 18.50 15.56 15.49
CA ASN A 357 18.62 14.18 15.94
C ASN A 357 19.57 14.06 17.15
N THR A 358 19.25 13.17 18.08
CA THR A 358 20.11 12.78 19.20
C THR A 358 20.32 11.28 19.19
N TYR A 359 21.57 10.84 19.26
CA TYR A 359 21.96 9.44 19.25
C TYR A 359 22.63 9.03 20.57
N GLU A 360 22.35 7.81 21.03
CA GLU A 360 23.06 7.13 22.13
C GLU A 360 23.36 5.69 21.69
N ASP A 361 24.59 5.22 21.89
CA ASP A 361 25.04 3.88 21.45
C ASP A 361 24.61 3.55 20.00
N ASP A 362 24.83 4.51 19.09
CA ASP A 362 24.45 4.45 17.68
C ASP A 362 22.96 4.36 17.33
N LYS A 363 22.07 4.43 18.33
CA LYS A 363 20.61 4.41 18.18
C LYS A 363 20.05 5.83 18.21
N LEU A 364 19.09 6.13 17.33
CA LEU A 364 18.37 7.40 17.38
C LEU A 364 17.47 7.38 18.62
N VAL A 365 17.69 8.25 19.59
CA VAL A 365 16.89 8.28 20.83
C VAL A 365 15.84 9.38 20.78
N THR A 366 16.15 10.51 20.14
CA THR A 366 15.19 11.61 19.94
C THR A 366 15.37 12.25 18.58
N GLN A 367 14.26 12.63 17.95
CA GLN A 367 14.23 13.51 16.78
C GLN A 367 13.25 14.65 17.05
N ASN A 368 13.70 15.89 16.86
CA ASN A 368 12.82 17.05 16.76
C ASN A 368 12.70 17.46 15.29
N VAL A 369 11.48 17.68 14.81
CA VAL A 369 11.22 18.24 13.49
C VAL A 369 10.40 19.52 13.68
N HIS A 370 10.96 20.64 13.25
CA HIS A 370 10.27 21.92 13.20
C HIS A 370 9.98 22.26 11.74
N SER A 371 8.71 22.24 11.35
CA SER A 371 8.20 22.48 10.01
C SER A 371 7.46 23.80 9.96
N ILE A 372 7.87 24.69 9.06
CA ILE A 372 7.11 25.89 8.70
C ILE A 372 6.70 25.73 7.24
N SER A 373 5.40 25.84 6.94
CA SER A 373 4.93 25.87 5.56
C SER A 373 4.00 27.04 5.29
N GLN A 374 4.11 27.58 4.07
CA GLN A 374 3.34 28.72 3.61
C GLN A 374 2.67 28.37 2.30
N THR A 375 1.44 28.84 2.13
CA THR A 375 0.68 28.64 0.89
C THR A 375 0.02 29.94 0.46
N ASN A 376 0.09 30.23 -0.83
CA ASN A 376 -0.55 31.34 -1.51
C ASN A 376 -1.39 30.81 -2.66
N ASP A 377 -2.40 31.56 -3.10
CA ASP A 377 -2.99 31.35 -4.41
C ASP A 377 -2.27 32.20 -5.48
N VAL A 378 -2.48 31.87 -6.76
CA VAL A 378 -1.85 32.60 -7.88
C VAL A 378 -2.24 34.08 -7.90
N ALA A 379 -3.46 34.40 -7.44
CA ALA A 379 -3.98 35.77 -7.42
C ALA A 379 -3.51 36.59 -6.20
N GLY A 380 -2.87 35.96 -5.21
CA GLY A 380 -2.47 36.58 -3.95
C GLY A 380 -3.65 37.00 -3.06
N GLN A 381 -4.82 36.40 -3.26
CA GLN A 381 -6.02 36.62 -2.44
C GLN A 381 -6.08 35.73 -1.22
N PHE A 382 -5.36 34.61 -1.21
CA PHE A 382 -5.31 33.66 -0.11
C PHE A 382 -3.88 33.52 0.40
N PHE A 383 -3.73 33.46 1.72
CA PHE A 383 -2.49 33.10 2.39
C PHE A 383 -2.78 32.15 3.55
N SER A 384 -1.93 31.14 3.75
CA SER A 384 -1.90 30.36 4.98
C SER A 384 -0.48 30.09 5.46
N ASN A 385 -0.33 29.94 6.78
CA ASN A 385 0.91 29.58 7.44
C ASN A 385 0.64 28.44 8.43
N ASP A 386 1.51 27.43 8.42
CA ASP A 386 1.46 26.28 9.34
C ASP A 386 2.82 26.13 10.00
N ASP A 387 2.88 26.37 11.31
CA ASP A 387 4.04 26.14 12.16
C ASP A 387 3.79 24.88 13.00
N TYR A 388 4.53 23.82 12.71
CA TYR A 388 4.39 22.51 13.30
C TYR A 388 5.70 22.03 13.90
N ASN A 389 5.71 21.73 15.19
CA ASN A 389 6.86 21.14 15.87
C ASN A 389 6.48 19.78 16.44
N ILE A 390 7.24 18.74 16.13
CA ILE A 390 7.10 17.40 16.69
C ILE A 390 8.42 16.96 17.32
N THR A 391 8.33 16.36 18.51
CA THR A 391 9.43 15.65 19.16
C THR A 391 9.05 14.18 19.29
N SER A 392 9.87 13.32 18.71
CA SER A 392 9.74 11.86 18.74
C SER A 392 10.84 11.27 19.61
N THR A 393 10.47 10.39 20.55
CA THR A 393 11.41 9.61 21.37
C THR A 393 11.28 8.13 21.03
N PHE A 394 12.40 7.48 20.78
CA PHE A 394 12.46 6.10 20.30
C PHE A 394 13.04 5.20 21.38
N LYS A 395 12.35 4.09 21.65
CA LYS A 395 12.84 3.01 22.52
C LYS A 395 13.05 1.75 21.70
N TYR A 396 14.03 0.97 22.11
CA TYR A 396 14.41 -0.27 21.43
C TYR A 396 14.27 -1.48 22.35
N ASN A 397 14.00 -2.65 21.78
CA ASN A 397 14.12 -3.92 22.49
C ASN A 397 15.56 -4.45 22.45
N GLU A 398 15.80 -5.61 23.08
CA GLU A 398 17.13 -6.26 23.13
C GLU A 398 17.67 -6.67 21.75
N LYS A 399 16.79 -6.77 20.74
CA LYS A 399 17.11 -7.12 19.36
C LYS A 399 17.26 -5.89 18.45
N ASN A 400 17.32 -4.70 19.03
CA ASN A 400 17.43 -3.40 18.33
C ASN A 400 16.25 -3.06 17.41
N ASN A 401 15.09 -3.69 17.59
CA ASN A 401 13.83 -3.24 16.98
C ASN A 401 13.20 -2.12 17.82
N PHE A 402 12.43 -1.21 17.20
CA PHE A 402 11.64 -0.23 17.96
C PHE A 402 10.64 -0.96 18.87
N SER A 403 10.59 -0.65 20.16
CA SER A 403 9.60 -1.17 21.10
C SER A 403 8.48 -0.15 21.35
N GLU A 404 8.82 1.13 21.38
CA GLU A 404 7.88 2.23 21.57
C GLU A 404 8.40 3.49 20.89
N ILE A 405 7.51 4.25 20.25
CA ILE A 405 7.78 5.61 19.75
C ILE A 405 6.77 6.54 20.39
N SER A 406 7.27 7.56 21.10
CA SER A 406 6.42 8.57 21.74
C SER A 406 6.56 9.89 21.00
N ASN A 407 5.45 10.44 20.53
CA ASN A 407 5.40 11.71 19.81
C ASN A 407 4.69 12.76 20.65
N SER A 408 5.27 13.95 20.73
CA SER A 408 4.64 15.14 21.27
C SER A 408 4.77 16.26 20.26
N SER A 409 3.65 16.82 19.81
CA SER A 409 3.67 17.87 18.80
C SER A 409 2.77 19.06 19.16
N ASN A 410 3.16 20.24 18.71
CA ASN A 410 2.36 21.46 18.74
C ASN A 410 2.19 21.98 17.31
N ARG A 411 1.01 22.51 17.00
CA ARG A 411 0.69 23.10 15.70
C ARG A 411 0.00 24.44 15.87
N GLU A 412 0.49 25.45 15.20
CA GLU A 412 -0.13 26.76 15.03
C GLU A 412 -0.41 26.99 13.55
N TYR A 413 -1.69 27.04 13.19
CA TYR A 413 -2.12 27.25 11.81
C TYR A 413 -2.92 28.54 11.70
N SER A 414 -2.63 29.33 10.66
CA SER A 414 -3.43 30.49 10.29
C SER A 414 -3.70 30.54 8.79
N SER A 415 -4.85 31.10 8.42
CA SER A 415 -5.21 31.33 7.03
C SER A 415 -6.10 32.54 6.88
N GLN A 416 -6.01 33.25 5.76
CA GLN A 416 -6.81 34.43 5.47
C GLN A 416 -7.05 34.60 3.97
N TYR A 417 -8.31 34.88 3.60
CA TYR A 417 -8.63 35.54 2.34
C TYR A 417 -8.59 37.06 2.53
N LEU A 418 -8.15 37.82 1.53
CA LEU A 418 -7.91 39.26 1.60
C LEU A 418 -9.08 40.07 2.22
N ASP A 419 -10.32 39.65 1.94
CA ASP A 419 -11.55 40.33 2.37
C ASP A 419 -12.22 39.67 3.59
N ASP A 420 -11.63 38.61 4.15
CA ASP A 420 -12.18 37.84 5.27
C ASP A 420 -11.39 38.04 6.58
N LEU A 421 -12.03 37.68 7.69
CA LEU A 421 -11.36 37.59 8.99
C LEU A 421 -10.36 36.41 8.98
N PRO A 422 -9.17 36.57 9.61
CA PRO A 422 -8.21 35.49 9.70
C PRO A 422 -8.78 34.33 10.53
N TYR A 423 -8.53 33.11 10.07
CA TYR A 423 -8.73 31.90 10.83
C TYR A 423 -7.43 31.52 11.52
N GLU A 424 -7.49 31.18 12.80
CA GLU A 424 -6.36 30.73 13.60
C GLU A 424 -6.75 29.46 14.37
N SER A 425 -5.85 28.50 14.44
CA SER A 425 -6.02 27.29 15.23
C SER A 425 -4.70 26.91 15.90
N ILE A 426 -4.81 26.49 17.17
CA ILE A 426 -3.68 25.98 17.94
C ILE A 426 -4.10 24.63 18.48
N SER A 427 -3.21 23.65 18.36
CA SER A 427 -3.42 22.32 18.92
C SER A 427 -2.12 21.71 19.44
N SER A 428 -2.27 20.85 20.42
CA SER A 428 -1.21 19.98 20.92
C SER A 428 -1.66 18.53 20.81
N THR A 429 -0.74 17.65 20.42
CA THR A 429 -1.03 16.22 20.25
C THR A 429 0.05 15.40 20.93
N THR A 430 -0.36 14.38 21.66
CA THR A 430 0.53 13.33 22.18
C THR A 430 0.14 12.00 21.56
N GLN A 431 1.11 11.24 21.06
CA GLN A 431 0.89 9.89 20.55
C GLN A 431 1.88 8.91 21.15
N VAL A 432 1.44 7.68 21.40
CA VAL A 432 2.29 6.57 21.82
C VAL A 432 2.07 5.42 20.86
N TRP A 433 3.13 4.98 20.22
CA TRP A 433 3.17 3.88 19.27
C TRP A 433 3.85 2.71 19.96
N LYS A 434 3.16 1.59 20.14
CA LYS A 434 3.70 0.38 20.76
C LYS A 434 3.84 -0.72 19.71
N LEU A 435 5.04 -1.24 19.58
CA LEU A 435 5.39 -2.25 18.59
C LEU A 435 5.58 -3.60 19.30
N ASN A 436 4.73 -4.56 18.95
CA ASN A 436 4.75 -5.90 19.52
C ASN A 436 5.29 -6.90 18.48
N TYR A 437 6.28 -7.69 18.89
CA TYR A 437 6.96 -8.65 18.03
C TYR A 437 6.59 -10.09 18.41
N THR A 438 6.61 -10.96 17.41
CA THR A 438 6.58 -12.42 17.57
C THR A 438 7.82 -12.93 18.31
N GLN A 439 7.81 -14.20 18.73
CA GLN A 439 9.00 -14.86 19.30
C GLN A 439 10.18 -14.93 18.32
N THR A 440 9.91 -14.85 17.01
CA THR A 440 10.91 -14.78 15.93
C THR A 440 11.31 -13.35 15.58
N ASN A 441 10.97 -12.35 16.41
CA ASN A 441 11.32 -10.93 16.26
C ASN A 441 10.76 -10.22 15.02
N LYS A 442 9.73 -10.79 14.39
CA LYS A 442 8.91 -10.11 13.36
C LYS A 442 7.85 -9.25 14.02
N LEU A 443 7.63 -8.03 13.54
CA LEU A 443 6.55 -7.15 13.96
C LEU A 443 5.22 -7.83 13.68
N ALA A 444 4.42 -8.04 14.73
CA ALA A 444 3.10 -8.66 14.63
C ALA A 444 1.99 -7.62 14.72
N GLU A 445 2.23 -6.57 15.52
CA GLU A 445 1.20 -5.58 15.83
C GLU A 445 1.83 -4.22 16.16
N LEU A 446 1.19 -3.15 15.69
CA LEU A 446 1.48 -1.76 16.03
C LEU A 446 0.21 -1.12 16.60
N ASN A 447 0.27 -0.66 17.85
CA ASN A 447 -0.82 0.08 18.49
C ASN A 447 -0.44 1.55 18.61
N ILE A 448 -1.25 2.44 18.06
CA ILE A 448 -1.09 3.88 18.17
C ILE A 448 -2.24 4.45 19.00
N ASN A 449 -1.91 5.06 20.13
CA ASN A 449 -2.88 5.82 20.92
C ASN A 449 -2.56 7.31 20.76
N SER A 450 -3.55 8.13 20.42
CA SER A 450 -3.39 9.57 20.20
C SER A 450 -4.41 10.37 21.00
N ASN A 451 -3.96 11.50 21.51
CA ASN A 451 -4.81 12.49 22.17
C ASN A 451 -4.42 13.88 21.70
N THR A 452 -5.40 14.64 21.22
CA THR A 452 -5.24 15.99 20.67
C THR A 452 -6.11 16.97 21.44
N ILE A 453 -5.52 18.07 21.88
CA ILE A 453 -6.20 19.16 22.55
C ILE A 453 -6.06 20.39 21.66
N GLY A 454 -7.17 20.81 21.06
CA GLY A 454 -7.29 22.09 20.35
C GLY A 454 -7.89 23.17 21.24
N GLN A 455 -8.06 24.38 20.70
CA GLN A 455 -8.61 25.52 21.46
C GLN A 455 -10.00 25.26 22.04
N ASN A 456 -10.88 24.60 21.28
CA ASN A 456 -12.30 24.39 21.65
C ASN A 456 -12.74 22.92 21.49
N TYR A 457 -11.80 22.00 21.32
CA TYR A 457 -12.11 20.58 21.14
C TYR A 457 -11.02 19.71 21.76
N THR A 458 -11.40 18.47 22.09
CA THR A 458 -10.47 17.40 22.41
C THR A 458 -10.88 16.20 21.57
N SER A 459 -9.92 15.57 20.92
CA SER A 459 -10.13 14.35 20.17
C SER A 459 -9.10 13.31 20.60
N SER A 460 -9.47 12.06 20.46
CA SER A 460 -8.56 10.94 20.69
C SER A 460 -8.86 9.86 19.67
N PHE A 461 -7.85 9.04 19.38
CA PHE A 461 -8.06 7.84 18.60
C PHE A 461 -7.10 6.74 19.03
N ASP A 462 -7.53 5.51 18.80
CA ASP A 462 -6.74 4.30 18.84
C ASP A 462 -6.65 3.75 17.42
N ASN A 463 -5.45 3.35 17.00
CA ASN A 463 -5.22 2.79 15.68
C ASN A 463 -4.32 1.56 15.79
N ASN A 464 -4.89 0.40 15.51
CA ASN A 464 -4.23 -0.90 15.62
C ASN A 464 -3.93 -1.44 14.22
N PHE A 465 -2.69 -1.85 13.99
CA PHE A 465 -2.25 -2.53 12.77
C PHE A 465 -1.79 -3.93 13.12
N MET A 466 -2.26 -4.91 12.37
CA MET A 466 -1.75 -6.27 12.38
C MET A 466 -0.88 -6.49 11.15
N PHE A 467 0.14 -7.32 11.30
CA PHE A 467 1.11 -7.58 10.25
C PHE A 467 1.26 -9.08 9.97
N ASP A 468 1.49 -9.39 8.70
CA ASP A 468 1.79 -10.74 8.23
C ASP A 468 3.25 -11.17 8.49
N ASP A 469 3.61 -12.36 8.01
CA ASP A 469 4.95 -12.94 8.15
C ASP A 469 6.07 -12.17 7.44
N TYR A 470 5.72 -11.25 6.53
CA TYR A 470 6.62 -10.36 5.81
C TYR A 470 6.57 -8.93 6.39
N GLU A 471 5.93 -8.75 7.56
CA GLU A 471 5.70 -7.47 8.22
C GLU A 471 4.90 -6.49 7.35
N LEU A 472 4.04 -6.98 6.45
CA LEU A 472 3.08 -6.16 5.69
C LEU A 472 1.76 -6.06 6.46
N VAL A 473 1.10 -4.90 6.42
CA VAL A 473 -0.20 -4.72 7.09
C VAL A 473 -1.23 -5.66 6.46
N ASP A 474 -1.87 -6.50 7.26
CA ASP A 474 -2.93 -7.43 6.82
C ASP A 474 -4.31 -7.08 7.41
N ALA A 475 -4.33 -6.35 8.53
CA ALA A 475 -5.54 -5.77 9.07
C ALA A 475 -5.25 -4.45 9.79
N ASN A 476 -6.27 -3.60 9.85
CA ASN A 476 -6.22 -2.35 10.59
C ASN A 476 -7.57 -2.06 11.25
N THR A 477 -7.53 -1.51 12.46
CA THR A 477 -8.71 -0.99 13.15
C THR A 477 -8.39 0.38 13.72
N PHE A 478 -9.08 1.40 13.22
CA PHE A 478 -9.07 2.75 13.75
C PHE A 478 -10.35 2.97 14.57
N THR A 479 -10.25 3.64 15.71
CA THR A 479 -11.41 4.01 16.54
C THR A 479 -11.14 5.38 17.15
N SER A 480 -12.05 6.33 16.95
CA SER A 480 -11.97 7.65 17.56
C SER A 480 -12.87 7.77 18.78
N GLY A 481 -12.53 8.70 19.68
CA GLY A 481 -13.24 8.90 20.94
C GLY A 481 -14.68 9.41 20.82
N ASP A 482 -15.11 9.80 19.63
CA ASP A 482 -16.49 10.21 19.29
C ASP A 482 -17.38 9.04 18.80
N GLY A 483 -16.85 7.81 18.78
CA GLY A 483 -17.59 6.60 18.44
C GLY A 483 -17.50 6.17 16.98
N PHE A 484 -16.72 6.87 16.14
CA PHE A 484 -16.39 6.39 14.80
C PHE A 484 -15.35 5.26 14.86
N GLN A 485 -15.57 4.21 14.09
CA GLN A 485 -14.65 3.07 13.95
C GLN A 485 -14.49 2.74 12.47
N GLN A 486 -13.27 2.41 12.07
CA GLN A 486 -12.98 1.92 10.73
C GLN A 486 -12.16 0.63 10.80
N ILE A 487 -12.64 -0.40 10.10
CA ILE A 487 -12.01 -1.73 10.04
C ILE A 487 -11.58 -1.98 8.60
N LYS A 488 -10.31 -2.33 8.41
CA LYS A 488 -9.75 -2.63 7.10
C LYS A 488 -9.13 -4.02 7.10
N THR A 489 -9.37 -4.76 6.03
CA THR A 489 -8.64 -5.99 5.74
C THR A 489 -7.77 -5.79 4.52
N LEU A 490 -6.58 -6.38 4.56
CA LEU A 490 -5.59 -6.24 3.53
C LEU A 490 -5.01 -7.62 3.18
N GLN A 491 -4.54 -7.77 1.96
CA GLN A 491 -3.78 -8.94 1.53
C GLN A 491 -2.47 -8.48 0.91
N GLY A 492 -1.33 -8.94 1.46
CA GLY A 492 -0.01 -8.52 0.99
C GLY A 492 0.22 -7.00 1.05
N GLY A 493 -0.41 -6.31 2.00
CA GLY A 493 -0.34 -4.85 2.15
C GLY A 493 -1.38 -4.06 1.35
N TYR A 494 -2.26 -4.71 0.58
CA TYR A 494 -3.27 -4.05 -0.27
C TYR A 494 -4.66 -4.10 0.35
N LEU A 495 -5.36 -2.97 0.36
CA LEU A 495 -6.73 -2.87 0.86
C LEU A 495 -7.68 -3.79 0.08
N LEU A 496 -8.31 -4.72 0.79
CA LEU A 496 -9.35 -5.60 0.26
C LEU A 496 -10.74 -5.08 0.67
N THR A 497 -10.90 -4.75 1.94
CA THR A 497 -12.15 -4.16 2.45
C THR A 497 -11.87 -2.98 3.37
N SER A 498 -12.78 -2.00 3.39
CA SER A 498 -12.83 -0.97 4.41
C SER A 498 -14.26 -0.72 4.84
N GLU A 499 -14.56 -0.94 6.10
CA GLU A 499 -15.87 -0.71 6.70
C GLU A 499 -15.76 0.40 7.73
N SER A 500 -16.65 1.39 7.67
CA SER A 500 -16.73 2.46 8.66
C SER A 500 -18.06 2.39 9.40
N PHE A 501 -17.99 2.60 10.71
CA PHE A 501 -19.10 2.51 11.63
C PHE A 501 -19.20 3.79 12.45
N ASP A 502 -20.38 4.40 12.49
CA ASP A 502 -20.69 5.53 13.34
C ASP A 502 -21.50 5.04 14.54
N ASN A 503 -20.92 5.10 15.73
CA ASN A 503 -21.54 4.58 16.97
C ASN A 503 -21.99 3.10 16.86
N GLY A 504 -21.25 2.31 16.08
CA GLY A 504 -21.53 0.88 15.83
C GLY A 504 -22.49 0.59 14.67
N LEU A 505 -22.99 1.61 13.97
CA LEU A 505 -23.84 1.47 12.79
C LEU A 505 -22.97 1.56 11.52
N LEU A 506 -23.05 0.57 10.63
CA LEU A 506 -22.28 0.54 9.39
C LEU A 506 -22.73 1.69 8.47
N SER A 507 -21.93 2.74 8.33
CA SER A 507 -22.23 3.90 7.48
C SER A 507 -21.58 3.82 6.10
N TYR A 508 -20.47 3.08 5.99
CA TYR A 508 -19.72 2.93 4.75
C TYR A 508 -19.09 1.54 4.66
N SER A 509 -19.10 0.92 3.48
CA SER A 509 -18.32 -0.27 3.18
C SER A 509 -17.77 -0.18 1.76
N ILE A 510 -16.55 -0.63 1.55
CA ILE A 510 -15.97 -0.83 0.22
C ILE A 510 -15.29 -2.18 0.14
N ILE A 511 -15.48 -2.88 -0.99
CA ILE A 511 -14.90 -4.19 -1.28
C ILE A 511 -14.24 -4.11 -2.64
N TYR A 512 -12.93 -4.37 -2.69
CA TYR A 512 -12.14 -4.37 -3.92
C TYR A 512 -12.03 -5.77 -4.53
N GLU A 513 -12.12 -5.84 -5.86
CA GLU A 513 -11.91 -7.04 -6.65
C GLU A 513 -10.50 -7.06 -7.26
N THR A 514 -10.06 -8.25 -7.67
CA THR A 514 -8.70 -8.44 -8.22
C THR A 514 -8.41 -7.73 -9.54
N ASP A 515 -9.46 -7.35 -10.30
CA ASP A 515 -9.33 -6.58 -11.54
C ASP A 515 -9.33 -5.06 -11.31
N GLY A 516 -9.39 -4.62 -10.05
CA GLY A 516 -9.43 -3.23 -9.62
C GLY A 516 -10.84 -2.64 -9.52
N SER A 517 -11.88 -3.33 -10.02
CA SER A 517 -13.26 -2.94 -9.74
C SER A 517 -13.57 -3.02 -8.25
N HIS A 518 -14.59 -2.29 -7.80
CA HIS A 518 -14.99 -2.32 -6.38
C HIS A 518 -16.46 -2.00 -6.20
N VAL A 519 -17.02 -2.47 -5.10
CA VAL A 519 -18.38 -2.13 -4.66
C VAL A 519 -18.30 -1.26 -3.43
N GLU A 520 -18.93 -0.10 -3.47
CA GLU A 520 -19.05 0.85 -2.38
C GLU A 520 -20.50 0.91 -1.91
N MET A 521 -20.74 0.74 -0.61
CA MET A 521 -22.05 0.83 0.03
C MET A 521 -22.07 1.96 1.05
N ILE A 522 -23.12 2.77 1.02
CA ILE A 522 -23.34 3.88 1.95
C ILE A 522 -24.71 3.70 2.61
N ASN A 523 -24.75 3.88 3.94
CA ASN A 523 -25.98 3.86 4.72
C ASN A 523 -26.08 5.13 5.58
N GLU A 524 -27.23 5.80 5.53
CA GLU A 524 -27.56 6.91 6.40
C GLU A 524 -28.65 6.49 7.39
N TYR A 525 -28.50 6.94 8.64
CA TYR A 525 -29.40 6.60 9.74
C TYR A 525 -30.06 7.85 10.32
N ASN A 526 -31.29 7.70 10.80
CA ASN A 526 -31.96 8.73 11.61
C ASN A 526 -31.54 8.66 13.09
N ASP A 527 -32.06 9.58 13.91
CA ASP A 527 -31.83 9.64 15.36
C ASP A 527 -32.24 8.37 16.13
N ASN A 528 -33.08 7.50 15.54
CA ASN A 528 -33.51 6.23 16.13
C ASN A 528 -32.66 5.03 15.65
N SER A 529 -31.57 5.29 14.92
CA SER A 529 -30.70 4.26 14.33
C SER A 529 -31.39 3.39 13.26
N GLU A 530 -32.42 3.92 12.60
CA GLU A 530 -33.06 3.27 11.45
C GLU A 530 -32.47 3.86 10.16
N ILE A 531 -32.23 2.99 9.17
CA ILE A 531 -31.75 3.41 7.85
C ILE A 531 -32.82 4.28 7.19
N ILE A 532 -32.42 5.46 6.74
CA ILE A 532 -33.26 6.36 5.93
C ILE A 532 -32.87 6.34 4.45
N PHE A 533 -31.64 5.93 4.15
CA PHE A 533 -31.11 5.85 2.81
C PHE A 533 -29.98 4.82 2.76
N SER A 534 -30.01 3.94 1.75
CA SER A 534 -28.98 2.93 1.53
C SER A 534 -28.81 2.69 0.03
N TYR A 535 -27.57 2.67 -0.44
CA TYR A 535 -27.26 2.33 -1.82
C TYR A 535 -25.88 1.68 -1.97
N ALA A 536 -25.68 0.97 -3.08
CA ALA A 536 -24.41 0.37 -3.46
C ALA A 536 -24.02 0.76 -4.89
N ASN A 537 -22.83 1.33 -5.06
CA ASN A 537 -22.19 1.64 -6.34
C ASN A 537 -21.20 0.55 -6.73
N HIS A 538 -21.30 0.08 -7.97
CA HIS A 538 -20.37 -0.87 -8.57
C HIS A 538 -19.47 -0.09 -9.53
N TRP A 539 -18.21 0.06 -9.15
CA TRP A 539 -17.21 0.82 -9.88
C TRP A 539 -16.34 -0.09 -10.75
N VAL A 540 -16.09 0.32 -11.99
CA VAL A 540 -15.23 -0.39 -12.96
C VAL A 540 -14.14 0.53 -13.49
N ILE A 541 -13.04 -0.06 -13.96
CA ILE A 541 -11.99 0.67 -14.68
C ILE A 541 -12.31 0.63 -16.17
N LEU A 542 -12.52 1.79 -16.78
CA LEU A 542 -12.72 1.92 -18.23
C LEU A 542 -11.40 1.71 -18.99
N SER A 543 -11.49 1.41 -20.29
CA SER A 543 -10.30 1.27 -21.16
C SER A 543 -9.43 2.53 -21.26
N THR A 544 -9.99 3.69 -20.91
CA THR A 544 -9.30 4.98 -20.79
C THR A 544 -8.44 5.09 -19.53
N GLY A 545 -8.58 4.17 -18.57
CA GLY A 545 -7.87 4.15 -17.29
C GLY A 545 -8.59 4.87 -16.14
N TYR A 546 -9.80 5.40 -16.37
CA TYR A 546 -10.59 6.08 -15.34
C TYR A 546 -11.62 5.13 -14.70
N TYR A 547 -11.92 5.38 -13.43
CA TYR A 547 -13.03 4.71 -12.73
C TYR A 547 -14.37 5.31 -13.10
N ALA A 548 -15.38 4.46 -13.28
CA ALA A 548 -16.75 4.88 -13.50
C ALA A 548 -17.74 3.92 -12.81
N ILE A 549 -18.89 4.44 -12.41
CA ILE A 549 -19.97 3.63 -11.81
C ILE A 549 -20.70 2.90 -12.95
N GLN A 550 -20.67 1.58 -12.95
CA GLN A 550 -21.42 0.75 -13.90
C GLN A 550 -22.83 0.44 -13.41
N LYS A 551 -23.05 0.41 -12.10
CA LYS A 551 -24.35 0.11 -11.49
C LYS A 551 -24.52 0.80 -10.15
N THR A 552 -25.73 1.29 -9.86
CA THR A 552 -26.13 1.78 -8.54
C THR A 552 -27.40 1.07 -8.09
N GLU A 553 -27.37 0.42 -6.93
CA GLU A 553 -28.51 -0.30 -6.34
C GLU A 553 -29.03 0.45 -5.12
N TYR A 554 -30.35 0.59 -4.96
CA TYR A 554 -30.98 1.23 -3.79
C TYR A 554 -31.71 0.21 -2.93
N PHE A 555 -31.66 0.40 -1.61
CA PHE A 555 -32.20 -0.55 -0.65
C PHE A 555 -33.13 0.12 0.37
N GLU A 556 -34.17 -0.61 0.76
CA GLU A 556 -34.97 -0.33 1.95
C GLU A 556 -34.17 -0.57 3.23
N ALA A 557 -34.71 -0.10 4.36
CA ALA A 557 -34.08 -0.25 5.66
C ALA A 557 -33.86 -1.71 6.13
N ASP A 558 -34.58 -2.69 5.55
CA ASP A 558 -34.39 -4.11 5.82
C ASP A 558 -33.40 -4.80 4.86
N GLY A 559 -32.75 -4.04 3.98
CA GLY A 559 -31.80 -4.50 2.97
C GLY A 559 -32.46 -5.01 1.69
N THR A 560 -33.78 -4.87 1.54
CA THR A 560 -34.48 -5.24 0.30
C THR A 560 -34.16 -4.25 -0.82
N LEU A 561 -33.70 -4.74 -1.97
CA LEU A 561 -33.50 -3.93 -3.19
C LEU A 561 -34.84 -3.28 -3.62
N THR A 562 -34.85 -1.98 -3.94
CA THR A 562 -36.02 -1.24 -4.44
C THR A 562 -35.96 -1.04 -5.95
N ASP A 563 -34.82 -0.56 -6.42
CA ASP A 563 -34.55 -0.17 -7.79
C ASP A 563 -33.02 -0.10 -8.01
N TYR A 564 -32.62 -0.10 -9.27
CA TYR A 564 -31.22 0.11 -9.61
C TYR A 564 -31.06 0.80 -10.95
N PHE A 565 -29.92 1.48 -11.11
CA PHE A 565 -29.46 2.06 -12.35
C PHE A 565 -28.28 1.27 -12.92
N SER A 566 -28.20 1.16 -14.25
CA SER A 566 -27.02 0.68 -14.96
C SER A 566 -26.54 1.70 -15.97
N TYR A 567 -25.23 1.81 -16.13
CA TYR A 567 -24.60 2.80 -16.99
C TYR A 567 -23.72 2.13 -18.05
N ASP A 568 -23.94 2.49 -19.32
CA ASP A 568 -23.03 2.15 -20.42
C ASP A 568 -22.26 3.39 -20.84
N PHE A 569 -21.04 3.20 -21.35
CA PHE A 569 -20.13 4.28 -21.70
C PHE A 569 -19.72 4.21 -23.18
N HIS A 570 -19.47 5.38 -23.77
CA HIS A 570 -18.77 5.52 -25.04
C HIS A 570 -17.27 5.21 -24.85
N GLU A 571 -16.54 5.00 -25.95
CA GLU A 571 -15.09 4.69 -25.89
C GLU A 571 -14.26 5.81 -25.24
N ASN A 572 -14.75 7.05 -25.28
CA ASN A 572 -14.12 8.21 -24.64
C ASN A 572 -14.41 8.31 -23.13
N GLY A 573 -15.20 7.40 -22.56
CA GLY A 573 -15.57 7.34 -21.14
C GLY A 573 -16.78 8.19 -20.75
N ILE A 574 -17.42 8.89 -21.69
CA ILE A 574 -18.67 9.62 -21.44
C ILE A 574 -19.84 8.62 -21.38
N ILE A 575 -20.79 8.87 -20.47
CA ILE A 575 -22.01 8.04 -20.35
C ILE A 575 -22.72 8.03 -21.70
N LYS A 576 -23.09 6.84 -22.17
CA LYS A 576 -23.85 6.59 -23.38
C LYS A 576 -25.32 6.33 -23.07
N GLU A 577 -25.58 5.48 -22.09
CA GLU A 577 -26.93 5.09 -21.67
C GLU A 577 -27.01 4.97 -20.15
N THR A 578 -28.10 5.47 -19.58
CA THR A 578 -28.51 5.20 -18.20
C THR A 578 -29.82 4.45 -18.23
N ARG A 579 -29.90 3.29 -17.60
CA ARG A 579 -31.12 2.47 -17.54
C ARG A 579 -31.60 2.33 -16.11
N SER A 580 -32.90 2.51 -15.87
CA SER A 580 -33.53 2.27 -14.56
C SER A 580 -34.36 1.02 -14.56
N TYR A 581 -34.23 0.23 -13.50
CA TYR A 581 -34.96 -1.00 -13.24
C TYR A 581 -35.59 -0.97 -11.87
N ASN A 582 -36.70 -1.68 -11.69
CA ASN A 582 -37.24 -1.99 -10.37
C ASN A 582 -36.57 -3.22 -9.74
N ALA A 583 -36.94 -3.56 -8.51
CA ALA A 583 -36.44 -4.72 -7.77
C ALA A 583 -36.67 -6.10 -8.44
N LEU A 584 -37.52 -6.19 -9.48
CA LEU A 584 -37.84 -7.41 -10.20
C LEU A 584 -37.13 -7.50 -11.57
N ASP A 585 -36.10 -6.67 -11.78
CA ASP A 585 -35.37 -6.51 -13.05
C ASP A 585 -36.26 -6.01 -14.21
N GLU A 586 -37.40 -5.38 -13.93
CA GLU A 586 -38.24 -4.76 -14.96
C GLU A 586 -37.76 -3.34 -15.25
N LEU A 587 -37.53 -3.04 -16.53
CA LEU A 587 -37.06 -1.75 -17.00
C LEU A 587 -38.16 -0.67 -16.86
N ASN A 588 -37.80 0.48 -16.29
CA ASN A 588 -38.65 1.66 -16.10
C ASN A 588 -38.40 2.73 -17.17
N TRP A 589 -37.12 3.06 -17.42
CA TRP A 589 -36.72 4.04 -18.42
C TRP A 589 -35.27 3.87 -18.88
N ILE A 590 -34.94 4.42 -20.05
CA ILE A 590 -33.57 4.56 -20.57
C ILE A 590 -33.34 6.00 -21.01
N ASP A 591 -32.28 6.62 -20.52
CA ASP A 591 -31.73 7.88 -21.02
C ASP A 591 -30.53 7.62 -21.93
N TYR A 592 -30.47 8.32 -23.06
CA TYR A 592 -29.42 8.19 -24.06
C TYR A 592 -28.68 9.51 -24.21
N TYR A 593 -27.36 9.43 -24.34
CA TYR A 593 -26.47 10.57 -24.41
C TYR A 593 -25.56 10.47 -25.64
N ASP A 594 -25.25 11.61 -26.24
CA ASP A 594 -24.28 11.68 -27.34
C ASP A 594 -22.83 11.58 -26.83
N GLU A 595 -21.86 11.62 -27.75
CA GLU A 595 -20.42 11.52 -27.40
C GLU A 595 -19.90 12.73 -26.62
N ASN A 596 -20.66 13.83 -26.52
CA ASN A 596 -20.34 15.01 -25.69
C ASN A 596 -21.02 14.96 -24.31
N GLY A 597 -21.87 13.96 -24.05
CA GLY A 597 -22.60 13.78 -22.80
C GLY A 597 -23.93 14.53 -22.76
N TYR A 598 -24.42 15.04 -23.90
CA TYR A 598 -25.71 15.71 -23.96
C TYR A 598 -26.83 14.70 -24.06
N TRP A 599 -27.88 14.91 -23.28
CA TRP A 599 -29.06 14.05 -23.25
C TRP A 599 -29.89 14.23 -24.52
N VAL A 600 -30.03 13.17 -25.32
CA VAL A 600 -30.63 13.21 -26.67
C VAL A 600 -31.93 12.41 -26.80
N LYS A 601 -32.18 11.44 -25.92
CA LYS A 601 -33.42 10.65 -25.95
C LYS A 601 -33.73 10.05 -24.58
N THR A 602 -35.02 9.89 -24.28
CA THR A 602 -35.52 9.09 -23.16
C THR A 602 -36.61 8.14 -23.62
N GLU A 603 -36.57 6.90 -23.18
CA GLU A 603 -37.60 5.89 -23.43
C GLU A 603 -38.19 5.45 -22.09
N TYR A 604 -39.52 5.44 -21.96
CA TYR A 604 -40.24 4.99 -20.78
C TYR A 604 -40.96 3.67 -21.02
N PHE A 605 -40.96 2.79 -20.02
CA PHE A 605 -41.45 1.43 -20.10
C PHE A 605 -42.50 1.15 -19.01
N ASP A 606 -43.53 0.38 -19.35
CA ASP A 606 -44.56 -0.10 -18.45
C ASP A 606 -44.65 -1.63 -18.59
N LEU A 607 -44.46 -2.34 -17.48
CA LEU A 607 -44.36 -3.81 -17.44
C LEU A 607 -43.38 -4.38 -18.50
N GLY A 608 -42.23 -3.70 -18.66
CA GLY A 608 -41.17 -4.08 -19.60
C GLY A 608 -41.46 -3.79 -21.08
N SER A 609 -42.56 -3.08 -21.41
CA SER A 609 -42.89 -2.68 -22.77
C SER A 609 -42.75 -1.16 -22.93
N LEU A 610 -42.13 -0.70 -24.02
CA LEU A 610 -42.01 0.73 -24.33
C LEU A 610 -43.41 1.35 -24.44
N TYR A 611 -43.66 2.43 -23.71
CA TYR A 611 -44.93 3.16 -23.77
C TYR A 611 -44.79 4.63 -24.18
N TYR A 612 -43.60 5.22 -24.07
CA TYR A 612 -43.38 6.62 -24.46
C TYR A 612 -41.92 6.90 -24.79
N THR A 613 -41.66 7.78 -25.75
CA THR A 613 -40.31 8.22 -26.11
C THR A 613 -40.24 9.74 -26.15
N TYR A 614 -39.22 10.33 -25.55
CA TYR A 614 -38.83 11.71 -25.82
C TYR A 614 -37.57 11.77 -26.68
N LEU A 615 -37.56 12.63 -27.68
CA LEU A 615 -36.37 13.01 -28.45
C LEU A 615 -35.98 14.44 -28.10
N TYR A 616 -34.68 14.69 -28.03
CA TYR A 616 -34.14 15.96 -27.59
C TYR A 616 -33.10 16.51 -28.56
N GLU A 617 -33.21 17.79 -28.87
CA GLU A 617 -32.22 18.52 -29.64
C GLU A 617 -31.51 19.54 -28.73
N ASN A 618 -30.18 19.53 -28.74
CA ASN A 618 -29.38 20.48 -27.97
C ASN A 618 -28.50 21.30 -28.92
N ASP A 619 -28.15 22.52 -28.51
CA ASP A 619 -27.18 23.33 -29.22
C ASP A 619 -25.73 22.85 -28.96
N ALA A 620 -24.74 23.52 -29.57
CA ALA A 620 -23.34 23.15 -29.41
C ALA A 620 -22.80 23.26 -27.97
N ASN A 621 -23.48 24.02 -27.10
CA ASN A 621 -23.11 24.21 -25.70
C ASN A 621 -23.93 23.30 -24.75
N GLY A 622 -24.78 22.42 -25.29
CA GLY A 622 -25.61 21.51 -24.51
C GLY A 622 -26.91 22.13 -23.99
N ILE A 623 -27.28 23.33 -24.42
CA ILE A 623 -28.55 23.94 -24.07
C ILE A 623 -29.65 23.29 -24.91
N ARG A 624 -30.72 22.81 -24.25
CA ARG A 624 -31.88 22.21 -24.91
C ARG A 624 -32.51 23.23 -25.88
N ILE A 625 -32.74 22.84 -27.12
CA ILE A 625 -33.45 23.59 -28.16
C ILE A 625 -34.90 23.11 -28.24
N SER A 626 -35.10 21.79 -28.28
CA SER A 626 -36.42 21.19 -28.40
C SER A 626 -36.52 19.84 -27.66
N ALA A 627 -37.74 19.47 -27.28
CA ALA A 627 -38.06 18.15 -26.77
C ALA A 627 -39.40 17.68 -27.34
N GLU A 628 -39.43 16.53 -28.01
CA GLU A 628 -40.61 15.96 -28.66
C GLU A 628 -40.98 14.63 -28.01
N GLY A 629 -42.23 14.48 -27.56
CA GLY A 629 -42.77 13.27 -26.94
C GLY A 629 -43.66 12.48 -27.88
N TYR A 630 -43.43 11.17 -27.94
CA TYR A 630 -44.08 10.22 -28.85
C TYR A 630 -44.71 9.07 -28.07
N ASP A 631 -45.91 8.67 -28.48
CA ASP A 631 -46.62 7.53 -27.90
C ASP A 631 -46.06 6.16 -28.35
N VAL A 632 -46.74 5.08 -27.95
CA VAL A 632 -46.34 3.68 -28.23
C VAL A 632 -46.24 3.36 -29.73
N ASP A 633 -47.01 4.05 -30.56
CA ASP A 633 -47.09 3.83 -32.01
C ASP A 633 -46.15 4.78 -32.78
N GLY A 634 -45.39 5.61 -32.07
CA GLY A 634 -44.47 6.60 -32.62
C GLY A 634 -45.19 7.85 -33.14
N ILE A 635 -46.37 8.16 -32.61
CA ILE A 635 -47.15 9.34 -32.96
C ILE A 635 -46.77 10.47 -32.01
N LEU A 636 -46.47 11.66 -32.57
CA LEU A 636 -46.16 12.86 -31.80
C LEU A 636 -47.37 13.27 -30.95
N ASP A 637 -47.14 13.46 -29.66
CA ASP A 637 -48.13 13.79 -28.62
C ASP A 637 -47.85 15.18 -28.02
N ILE A 638 -46.58 15.56 -27.89
CA ILE A 638 -46.19 16.86 -27.33
C ILE A 638 -44.86 17.35 -27.89
N ALA A 639 -44.69 18.67 -28.01
CA ALA A 639 -43.40 19.28 -28.35
C ALA A 639 -43.14 20.54 -27.52
N TYR A 640 -41.91 20.69 -27.04
CA TYR A 640 -41.41 21.83 -26.27
C TYR A 640 -40.27 22.50 -27.01
N TYR A 641 -40.23 23.83 -26.96
CA TYR A 641 -39.15 24.63 -27.55
C TYR A 641 -38.61 25.62 -26.54
N TYR A 642 -37.30 25.73 -26.50
CA TYR A 642 -36.55 26.40 -25.45
C TYR A 642 -35.79 27.59 -25.99
N ASN A 643 -35.69 28.65 -25.20
CA ASN A 643 -34.90 29.82 -25.55
C ASN A 643 -33.44 29.65 -25.13
N GLU A 644 -32.59 30.63 -25.46
CA GLU A 644 -31.15 30.61 -25.16
C GLU A 644 -30.82 30.55 -23.65
N LEU A 645 -31.80 30.79 -22.77
CA LEU A 645 -31.66 30.66 -21.32
C LEU A 645 -32.14 29.29 -20.79
N GLY A 646 -32.55 28.38 -21.66
CA GLY A 646 -33.09 27.07 -21.30
C GLY A 646 -34.52 27.08 -20.77
N ASN A 647 -35.27 28.18 -20.95
CA ASN A 647 -36.68 28.26 -20.58
C ASN A 647 -37.57 27.88 -21.76
N ILE A 648 -38.64 27.14 -21.52
CA ILE A 648 -39.67 26.85 -22.53
C ILE A 648 -40.28 28.18 -22.97
N TYR A 649 -40.22 28.51 -24.27
CA TYR A 649 -40.90 29.69 -24.82
C TYR A 649 -42.13 29.32 -25.64
N TYR A 650 -42.24 28.05 -26.06
CA TYR A 650 -43.32 27.55 -26.89
C TYR A 650 -43.56 26.05 -26.64
N GLU A 651 -44.82 25.63 -26.57
CA GLU A 651 -45.26 24.24 -26.32
C GLU A 651 -46.44 23.90 -27.24
N GLU A 652 -46.49 22.68 -27.75
CA GLU A 652 -47.53 22.17 -28.66
C GLU A 652 -48.07 20.82 -28.15
N TYR A 653 -49.39 20.65 -28.19
CA TYR A 653 -50.08 19.38 -27.87
C TYR A 653 -50.75 18.80 -29.11
N TYR A 654 -50.64 17.49 -29.27
CA TYR A 654 -51.12 16.75 -30.43
C TYR A 654 -52.10 15.65 -30.01
N PHE A 655 -53.11 15.39 -30.85
CA PHE A 655 -53.99 14.23 -30.74
C PHE A 655 -53.93 13.44 -32.05
N GLU A 656 -53.55 12.16 -31.98
CA GLU A 656 -53.29 11.30 -33.16
C GLU A 656 -52.34 11.97 -34.18
N GLY A 657 -51.35 12.75 -33.70
CA GLY A 657 -50.35 13.43 -34.52
C GLY A 657 -50.82 14.74 -35.16
N VAL A 658 -52.01 15.23 -34.79
CA VAL A 658 -52.55 16.52 -35.25
C VAL A 658 -52.55 17.49 -34.08
N ILE A 659 -51.97 18.68 -34.26
CA ILE A 659 -51.96 19.72 -33.22
C ILE A 659 -53.39 20.08 -32.80
N GLU A 660 -53.66 20.11 -31.50
CA GLU A 660 -54.94 20.51 -30.92
C GLU A 660 -54.84 21.89 -30.25
N GLU A 661 -53.75 22.15 -29.56
CA GLU A 661 -53.49 23.41 -28.86
C GLU A 661 -51.99 23.69 -28.72
N TYR A 662 -51.64 24.96 -28.50
CA TYR A 662 -50.28 25.40 -28.26
C TYR A 662 -50.21 26.58 -27.29
N TYR A 663 -49.06 26.77 -26.66
CA TYR A 663 -48.83 27.79 -25.65
C TYR A 663 -47.59 28.62 -25.94
N ASN A 664 -47.69 29.94 -25.80
CA ASN A 664 -46.56 30.87 -25.87
C ASN A 664 -46.19 31.36 -24.46
N TYR A 665 -44.93 31.19 -24.07
CA TYR A 665 -44.40 31.62 -22.77
C TYR A 665 -43.53 32.87 -22.95
N ASN A 666 -43.93 33.95 -22.29
CA ASN A 666 -43.28 35.25 -22.42
C ASN A 666 -42.49 35.60 -21.16
N TYR A 667 -41.26 36.08 -21.36
CA TYR A 667 -40.33 36.40 -20.29
C TYR A 667 -39.84 37.85 -20.39
N VAL A 668 -39.61 38.48 -19.24
CA VAL A 668 -38.90 39.76 -19.13
C VAL A 668 -37.73 39.56 -18.17
N ASN A 669 -36.50 39.78 -18.65
CA ASN A 669 -35.26 39.55 -17.89
C ASN A 669 -35.17 38.13 -17.29
N GLY A 670 -35.64 37.11 -18.03
CA GLY A 670 -35.64 35.71 -17.57
C GLY A 670 -36.77 35.33 -16.60
N ILE A 671 -37.64 36.27 -16.24
CA ILE A 671 -38.79 36.03 -15.35
C ILE A 671 -40.05 35.86 -16.20
N LEU A 672 -40.79 34.77 -15.99
CA LEU A 672 -42.05 34.50 -16.69
C LEU A 672 -43.08 35.58 -16.35
N THR A 673 -43.69 36.17 -17.37
CA THR A 673 -44.70 37.23 -17.23
C THR A 673 -46.08 36.79 -17.71
N THR A 674 -46.15 36.05 -18.82
CA THR A 674 -47.44 35.55 -19.34
C THR A 674 -47.30 34.21 -20.05
N VAL A 675 -48.37 33.42 -20.02
CA VAL A 675 -48.55 32.22 -20.84
C VAL A 675 -49.85 32.37 -21.63
N GLU A 676 -49.78 32.27 -22.96
CA GLU A 676 -50.93 32.44 -23.85
C GLU A 676 -51.26 31.10 -24.53
N GLY A 677 -52.44 30.55 -24.27
CA GLY A 677 -52.91 29.27 -24.83
C GLY A 677 -53.87 29.44 -25.99
N TYR A 678 -53.62 28.73 -27.07
CA TYR A 678 -54.33 28.79 -28.34
C TYR A 678 -54.79 27.41 -28.79
N LEU A 679 -55.95 27.33 -29.45
CA LEU A 679 -56.35 26.14 -30.20
C LEU A 679 -55.60 26.08 -31.53
N ALA A 680 -55.60 24.92 -32.17
CA ALA A 680 -54.93 24.64 -33.44
C ALA A 680 -55.32 25.58 -34.60
N ASP A 681 -56.51 26.18 -34.56
CA ASP A 681 -56.98 27.15 -35.54
C ASP A 681 -56.50 28.60 -35.25
N GLY A 682 -55.70 28.79 -34.20
CA GLY A 682 -55.17 30.06 -33.73
C GLY A 682 -56.09 30.82 -32.79
N GLN A 683 -57.21 30.22 -32.34
CA GLN A 683 -58.09 30.85 -31.35
C GLN A 683 -57.39 30.91 -29.98
N LEU A 684 -57.08 32.13 -29.51
CA LEU A 684 -56.68 32.38 -28.13
C LEU A 684 -57.83 32.00 -27.19
N TYR A 685 -57.58 31.11 -26.23
CA TYR A 685 -58.58 30.70 -25.25
C TYR A 685 -58.12 30.91 -23.79
N LEU A 686 -56.82 31.13 -23.55
CA LEU A 686 -56.23 31.31 -22.22
C LEU A 686 -55.12 32.38 -22.23
N ILE A 687 -55.11 33.26 -21.24
CA ILE A 687 -53.91 34.01 -20.84
C ILE A 687 -53.71 33.86 -19.33
N GLU A 688 -52.53 33.39 -18.92
CA GLU A 688 -52.09 33.38 -17.53
C GLU A 688 -51.09 34.52 -17.29
N TYR A 689 -51.22 35.21 -16.16
CA TYR A 689 -50.37 36.34 -15.78
C TYR A 689 -49.53 36.00 -14.55
N TYR A 690 -48.27 36.41 -14.60
CA TYR A 690 -47.27 36.17 -13.56
C TYR A 690 -46.62 37.49 -13.14
N GLU A 691 -46.43 37.66 -11.84
CA GLU A 691 -45.66 38.76 -11.24
C GLU A 691 -44.50 38.14 -10.46
N ASP A 692 -43.26 38.54 -10.74
CA ASP A 692 -42.05 37.94 -10.18
C ASP A 692 -41.98 36.40 -10.34
N GLY A 693 -42.52 35.89 -11.46
CA GLY A 693 -42.59 34.45 -11.76
C GLY A 693 -43.70 33.70 -11.01
N LEU A 694 -44.49 34.39 -10.19
CA LEU A 694 -45.60 33.81 -9.44
C LEU A 694 -46.93 34.08 -10.14
N TYR A 695 -47.74 33.02 -10.25
CA TYR A 695 -49.07 33.09 -10.85
C TYR A 695 -49.98 34.08 -10.11
N VAL A 696 -50.62 34.97 -10.87
CA VAL A 696 -51.54 36.01 -10.36
C VAL A 696 -52.99 35.71 -10.74
N ARG A 697 -53.24 35.48 -12.04
CA ARG A 697 -54.59 35.27 -12.60
C ARG A 697 -54.55 34.58 -13.96
N SER A 698 -55.65 33.93 -14.34
CA SER A 698 -55.91 33.47 -15.71
C SER A 698 -57.18 34.11 -16.25
N GLU A 699 -57.18 34.37 -17.55
CA GLU A 699 -58.27 34.94 -18.33
C GLU A 699 -58.63 33.92 -19.43
N PHE A 700 -59.92 33.58 -19.56
CA PHE A 700 -60.41 32.60 -20.53
C PHE A 700 -61.26 33.27 -21.60
N TYR A 701 -61.15 32.83 -22.85
CA TYR A 701 -61.77 33.50 -23.99
C TYR A 701 -62.65 32.54 -24.82
N ASP A 702 -63.78 33.03 -25.34
CA ASP A 702 -64.63 32.29 -26.29
C ASP A 702 -64.11 32.38 -27.74
N ALA A 703 -64.82 31.73 -28.67
CA ALA A 703 -64.48 31.71 -30.10
C ALA A 703 -64.55 33.09 -30.77
N GLU A 704 -65.29 34.03 -30.18
CA GLU A 704 -65.36 35.42 -30.64
C GLU A 704 -64.30 36.32 -29.98
N GLY A 705 -63.44 35.76 -29.12
CA GLY A 705 -62.38 36.48 -28.40
C GLY A 705 -62.89 37.29 -27.21
N ASN A 706 -64.11 37.04 -26.72
CA ASN A 706 -64.61 37.70 -25.53
C ASN A 706 -64.15 36.97 -24.27
N LEU A 707 -63.79 37.75 -23.25
CA LEU A 707 -63.47 37.25 -21.93
C LEU A 707 -64.71 36.55 -21.32
N THR A 708 -64.60 35.26 -21.07
CA THR A 708 -65.68 34.41 -20.52
C THR A 708 -65.53 34.17 -19.03
N ASP A 709 -64.31 34.04 -18.53
CA ASP A 709 -64.02 33.77 -17.12
C ASP A 709 -62.67 34.37 -16.71
N THR A 710 -62.52 34.68 -15.43
CA THR A 710 -61.26 35.10 -14.82
C THR A 710 -61.08 34.43 -13.48
N SER A 711 -59.87 33.94 -13.19
CA SER A 711 -59.53 33.43 -11.87
C SER A 711 -58.52 34.35 -11.19
N THR A 712 -58.68 34.66 -9.90
CA THR A 712 -57.72 35.52 -9.16
C THR A 712 -57.12 34.79 -7.96
N GLY A 713 -55.79 34.86 -7.83
CA GLY A 713 -55.01 34.13 -6.84
C GLY A 713 -54.94 34.81 -5.46
N LYS A 714 -55.83 34.43 -4.54
CA LYS A 714 -55.42 34.17 -3.14
C LYS A 714 -55.91 32.81 -2.59
N SER A 715 -56.57 31.98 -3.40
CA SER A 715 -57.02 30.64 -2.96
C SER A 715 -56.92 29.54 -4.03
N PHE A 716 -56.09 29.72 -5.05
CA PHE A 716 -56.03 28.79 -6.19
C PHE A 716 -54.95 27.70 -6.09
N SER A 717 -54.14 27.64 -5.02
CA SER A 717 -53.17 26.54 -4.85
C SER A 717 -53.82 25.18 -4.52
N VAL A 718 -55.09 25.15 -4.07
CA VAL A 718 -55.82 23.90 -3.75
C VAL A 718 -56.86 23.53 -4.83
N GLN A 719 -57.35 24.49 -5.61
CA GLN A 719 -58.33 24.24 -6.69
C GLN A 719 -57.71 24.10 -8.08
N ALA A 720 -56.56 24.73 -8.39
CA ALA A 720 -55.79 24.41 -9.60
C ALA A 720 -55.35 22.94 -9.57
N ASN A 721 -54.83 22.47 -8.44
CA ASN A 721 -54.48 21.05 -8.28
C ASN A 721 -55.68 20.12 -8.33
N ARG A 722 -56.88 20.53 -7.91
CA ARG A 722 -58.09 19.68 -8.06
C ARG A 722 -58.69 19.71 -9.46
N ARG A 723 -58.54 20.79 -10.21
CA ARG A 723 -59.07 20.93 -11.58
C ARG A 723 -58.08 20.45 -12.63
N SER A 724 -56.77 20.59 -12.42
CA SER A 724 -55.72 19.91 -13.19
C SER A 724 -55.74 18.41 -12.91
N VAL A 725 -55.96 17.96 -11.67
CA VAL A 725 -56.24 16.54 -11.38
C VAL A 725 -57.59 16.12 -11.96
N SER A 726 -58.62 16.97 -12.01
CA SER A 726 -59.91 16.63 -12.67
C SER A 726 -59.81 16.59 -14.19
N LEU A 727 -58.99 17.44 -14.82
CA LEU A 727 -58.75 17.47 -16.26
C LEU A 727 -57.77 16.38 -16.68
N LYS A 728 -56.74 16.09 -15.87
CA LYS A 728 -55.87 14.91 -16.02
C LYS A 728 -56.62 13.61 -15.70
N LEU A 729 -57.61 13.61 -14.80
CA LEU A 729 -58.49 12.46 -14.52
C LEU A 729 -59.57 12.30 -15.58
N ASP A 730 -60.09 13.37 -16.18
CA ASP A 730 -61.01 13.29 -17.32
C ASP A 730 -60.28 12.98 -18.62
N ALA A 731 -59.04 13.46 -18.81
CA ALA A 731 -58.15 13.05 -19.88
C ALA A 731 -57.71 11.59 -19.69
N ALA A 732 -57.31 11.19 -18.48
CA ALA A 732 -57.02 9.79 -18.14
C ALA A 732 -58.27 8.90 -18.22
N LYS A 733 -59.49 9.39 -17.96
CA LYS A 733 -60.74 8.65 -18.20
C LYS A 733 -61.11 8.60 -19.68
N ARG A 734 -60.84 9.64 -20.47
CA ARG A 734 -61.00 9.62 -21.93
C ARG A 734 -59.97 8.70 -22.59
N LEU A 735 -58.73 8.66 -22.09
CA LEU A 735 -57.69 7.68 -22.43
C LEU A 735 -58.05 6.27 -21.94
N HIS A 736 -58.58 6.10 -20.72
CA HIS A 736 -59.06 4.81 -20.19
C HIS A 736 -60.27 4.27 -20.96
N ASP A 737 -61.22 5.14 -21.34
CA ASP A 737 -62.40 4.78 -22.14
C ASP A 737 -62.06 4.56 -23.63
N SER A 738 -60.96 5.15 -24.12
CA SER A 738 -60.40 4.96 -25.47
C SER A 738 -59.57 3.67 -25.59
N TYR A 739 -58.70 3.37 -24.60
CA TYR A 739 -57.87 2.17 -24.54
C TYR A 739 -58.61 0.91 -24.02
N GLU A 740 -59.83 1.04 -23.48
CA GLU A 740 -60.76 -0.09 -23.29
C GLU A 740 -61.40 -0.54 -24.62
N SER A 741 -60.59 -0.94 -25.59
CA SER A 741 -61.10 -1.69 -26.74
C SER A 741 -61.77 -2.98 -26.25
N LYS A 742 -62.85 -3.41 -26.91
CA LYS A 742 -63.58 -4.66 -26.59
C LYS A 742 -62.70 -5.92 -26.55
N ALA A 743 -61.45 -5.85 -27.04
CA ALA A 743 -60.45 -6.90 -26.93
C ALA A 743 -59.79 -6.97 -25.53
N VAL A 744 -59.49 -5.83 -24.90
CA VAL A 744 -58.89 -5.76 -23.54
C VAL A 744 -59.90 -6.19 -22.47
N LYS A 745 -61.18 -5.85 -22.62
CA LYS A 745 -62.27 -6.40 -21.79
C LYS A 745 -62.43 -7.92 -21.91
N ARG A 746 -61.95 -8.58 -22.98
CA ARG A 746 -61.92 -10.05 -23.08
C ARG A 746 -60.68 -10.68 -22.44
N ILE A 747 -59.55 -9.97 -22.42
CA ILE A 747 -58.26 -10.44 -21.88
C ILE A 747 -58.18 -10.20 -20.36
N VAL A 748 -58.65 -9.06 -19.86
CA VAL A 748 -58.72 -8.77 -18.43
C VAL A 748 -59.78 -9.65 -17.75
N LYS A 749 -60.95 -9.84 -18.40
CA LYS A 749 -62.02 -10.71 -17.87
C LYS A 749 -61.69 -12.21 -17.97
N SER A 750 -60.80 -12.62 -18.87
CA SER A 750 -60.26 -14.00 -18.88
C SER A 750 -59.16 -14.20 -17.81
N LYS A 751 -58.37 -13.17 -17.46
CA LYS A 751 -57.37 -13.23 -16.38
C LYS A 751 -57.98 -13.20 -14.97
N TYR A 752 -59.04 -12.41 -14.71
CA TYR A 752 -59.74 -12.49 -13.42
C TYR A 752 -60.48 -13.83 -13.23
N ALA A 753 -61.05 -14.39 -14.30
CA ALA A 753 -61.63 -15.74 -14.26
C ALA A 753 -60.57 -16.85 -14.08
N LEU A 754 -59.31 -16.65 -14.50
CA LEU A 754 -58.22 -17.60 -14.28
C LEU A 754 -57.62 -17.46 -12.86
N ARG A 755 -57.51 -16.23 -12.35
CA ARG A 755 -57.05 -15.93 -10.98
C ARG A 755 -58.05 -16.45 -9.95
N ASP A 756 -59.35 -16.28 -10.18
CA ASP A 756 -60.40 -16.83 -9.29
C ASP A 756 -60.47 -18.37 -9.37
N LYS A 757 -60.16 -18.98 -10.52
CA LYS A 757 -60.11 -20.45 -10.67
C LYS A 757 -58.88 -21.06 -9.99
N LEU A 758 -57.72 -20.40 -10.07
CA LEU A 758 -56.49 -20.82 -9.35
C LEU A 758 -56.60 -20.63 -7.83
N MET A 759 -57.33 -19.61 -7.37
CA MET A 759 -57.63 -19.39 -5.94
C MET A 759 -58.69 -20.38 -5.40
N LEU A 760 -59.53 -20.98 -6.27
CA LEU A 760 -60.50 -22.03 -5.92
C LEU A 760 -59.93 -23.46 -6.01
N GLU A 761 -58.83 -23.67 -6.75
CA GLU A 761 -58.15 -24.97 -6.89
C GLU A 761 -56.97 -25.15 -5.89
N GLN A 762 -56.67 -24.15 -5.05
CA GLN A 762 -55.65 -24.19 -3.98
C GLN A 762 -56.23 -24.24 -2.55
N ASN A 763 -57.45 -24.77 -2.38
CA ASN A 763 -57.94 -25.28 -1.09
C ASN A 763 -58.13 -26.79 -1.14
#